data_AF-A0A7X7B9E0-F1
#
_entry.id   AF-A0A7X7B9E0-F1
#
_cell.length_a   1.000
_cell.length_b   1.000
_cell.length_c   1.000
_cell.angle_alpha   90.00
_cell.angle_beta   90.00
_cell.angle_gamma   90.00
#
_symmetry.space_group_name_H-M   'P 1'
#
loop_
_entity.id
_entity.type
_entity.pdbx_description
1 polymer ?
#
loop_
_entity_poly.entity_id
_entity_poly.type
_entity_poly.pdbx_seq_one_letter_code
_entity_poly.pdbx_strand_id
1 'polypeptide(L)'
;AETTVKQTSNARVFAIDHAGAIVKGFTIRNGRGGTGGGVYFGTNGGTLEDCTVEECLSTGNGGGVYLQAGAVLRRTVVRHCAHSTRSFGGGIYFNKGGYAENCLVYGCQSTWGCNAYSDGLNGAMVNCTIGHYPTPGAGNFYNYSSSFVATNCIFLGGVTSYSLSSSKCTLTDDPGWRDPSDGDYTLASTATAAIDAGDDDVLAYPASDIDGLARPKGAHVDIGCHEFDDTMFSCDISASATSIAVGGEVVFTPFVTAGSTPVITWRIVNLAGGAPIERVTEGSGETGACTVQFDAPGWYRVSLSVTDGTNHASAELNEHVTVSAAGDYFVSPSGSATPPFGSWATAATNLSAAVRLAGEGSAIHVAAGTWELMETITMDRALTLTGAGRDATFIRTPASSSFRALKLAHAAARARGFTLTATTGIGFVEVGVGAHVTAGRLENVRVCDCRATHNIDGIAVALNGNNAVLSHAIVNGNKNGSSGCINVRGGASIDNSLSYNNAAAYCGGLFVYGVGNGVTNCTINGNIGFQYNNGPAFSKLVNCVVNGSPSEWDATSVADGNAFVHCAFTAAQPGVGNVTDPLAFVDAVNGDFHLPPDSMCSGAGLFAPWMRRATDLDDKRRAYAGSVDIGCYQYPTPPAGSILLVK
;
A
#
# COMPACT_ATOMS: atom_id res chain seq x y z
N ALA A 1 -9.78 21.00 -37.56
CA ALA A 1 -8.79 20.05 -38.11
C ALA A 1 -7.50 20.27 -37.34
N GLU A 2 -7.09 19.32 -36.51
CA GLU A 2 -5.84 19.41 -35.75
C GLU A 2 -4.65 19.20 -36.69
N THR A 3 -3.70 20.14 -36.67
CA THR A 3 -2.47 20.00 -37.44
C THR A 3 -1.43 19.30 -36.57
N THR A 4 -0.97 18.11 -36.99
CA THR A 4 0.05 17.36 -36.25
C THR A 4 1.46 17.68 -36.75
N VAL A 5 2.36 18.04 -35.84
CA VAL A 5 3.80 18.19 -36.08
C VAL A 5 4.54 17.12 -35.29
N LYS A 6 5.32 16.29 -35.99
CA LYS A 6 6.03 15.15 -35.36
C LYS A 6 7.47 15.01 -35.81
N GLN A 7 8.30 14.47 -34.93
CA GLN A 7 9.67 14.06 -35.25
C GLN A 7 9.73 12.59 -35.68
N THR A 8 10.69 12.29 -36.56
CA THR A 8 11.02 10.91 -36.99
C THR A 8 12.45 10.51 -36.60
N SER A 9 13.20 11.45 -36.02
CA SER A 9 14.59 11.29 -35.58
C SER A 9 14.72 11.58 -34.08
N ASN A 10 15.90 11.38 -33.51
CA ASN A 10 16.21 11.71 -32.11
C ASN A 10 16.40 13.23 -31.94
N ALA A 11 15.33 14.00 -32.13
CA ALA A 11 15.31 15.44 -32.00
C ALA A 11 14.01 15.89 -31.31
N ARG A 12 14.03 17.10 -30.72
CA ARG A 12 12.82 17.76 -30.23
C ARG A 12 11.99 18.30 -31.39
N VAL A 13 10.70 18.53 -31.17
CA VAL A 13 9.80 19.08 -32.21
C VAL A 13 9.98 20.58 -32.33
N PHE A 14 9.92 21.31 -31.20
CA PHE A 14 10.08 22.77 -31.17
C PHE A 14 11.16 23.19 -30.17
N ALA A 15 11.92 24.22 -30.55
CA ALA A 15 12.75 25.02 -29.66
C ALA A 15 12.26 26.46 -29.75
N ILE A 16 11.76 27.01 -28.64
CA ILE A 16 11.18 28.35 -28.55
C ILE A 16 12.11 29.18 -27.67
N ASP A 17 12.75 30.20 -28.23
CA ASP A 17 13.74 31.00 -27.49
C ASP A 17 13.65 32.48 -27.86
N HIS A 18 12.43 33.02 -27.83
CA HIS A 18 12.16 34.43 -28.05
C HIS A 18 10.83 34.83 -27.41
N ALA A 19 10.81 35.90 -26.61
CA ALA A 19 9.64 36.30 -25.82
C ALA A 19 8.38 36.56 -26.66
N GLY A 20 8.55 37.02 -27.91
CA GLY A 20 7.45 37.24 -28.86
C GLY A 20 7.08 36.02 -29.72
N ALA A 21 7.74 34.87 -29.57
CA ALA A 21 7.40 33.67 -30.33
C ALA A 21 6.14 33.00 -29.75
N ILE A 22 5.20 32.65 -30.63
CA ILE A 22 3.95 31.98 -30.27
C ILE A 22 3.80 30.74 -31.15
N VAL A 23 3.64 29.58 -30.53
CA VAL A 23 3.25 28.32 -31.18
C VAL A 23 1.82 28.00 -30.76
N LYS A 24 0.90 27.89 -31.72
CA LYS A 24 -0.54 27.76 -31.45
C LYS A 24 -1.22 26.70 -32.31
N GLY A 25 -2.11 25.90 -31.72
CA GLY A 25 -3.06 25.07 -32.46
C GLY A 25 -2.50 23.76 -33.02
N PHE A 26 -1.42 23.23 -32.44
CA PHE A 26 -0.75 22.03 -32.93
C PHE A 26 -0.86 20.84 -31.99
N THR A 27 -0.95 19.65 -32.59
CA THR A 27 -0.64 18.38 -31.91
C THR A 27 0.83 18.05 -32.15
N ILE A 28 1.64 18.08 -31.10
CA ILE A 28 3.09 17.93 -31.08
C ILE A 28 3.42 16.52 -30.57
N ARG A 29 4.04 15.68 -31.40
CA ARG A 29 4.23 14.26 -31.05
C ARG A 29 5.59 13.68 -31.42
N ASN A 30 5.99 12.60 -30.73
CA ASN A 30 7.17 11.79 -31.03
C ASN A 30 8.51 12.55 -30.95
N GLY A 31 8.55 13.67 -30.24
CA GLY A 31 9.79 14.35 -29.94
C GLY A 31 10.70 13.49 -29.06
N ARG A 32 11.99 13.46 -29.38
CA ARG A 32 13.04 12.67 -28.72
C ARG A 32 14.26 13.52 -28.35
N GLY A 33 14.03 14.77 -27.97
CA GLY A 33 15.08 15.70 -27.57
C GLY A 33 15.77 15.34 -26.25
N GLY A 34 17.01 15.81 -26.05
CA GLY A 34 17.73 15.59 -24.78
C GLY A 34 17.17 16.35 -23.57
N THR A 35 16.46 17.45 -23.80
CA THR A 35 15.72 18.22 -22.78
C THR A 35 14.52 18.82 -23.48
N GLY A 36 13.33 18.74 -22.88
CA GLY A 36 12.09 19.13 -23.57
C GLY A 36 11.85 18.23 -24.76
N GLY A 37 11.54 16.95 -24.50
CA GLY A 37 11.49 15.90 -25.52
C GLY A 37 10.62 16.31 -26.70
N GLY A 38 9.44 16.88 -26.43
CA GLY A 38 8.58 17.53 -27.42
C GLY A 38 8.96 18.98 -27.65
N VAL A 39 8.90 19.81 -26.60
CA VAL A 39 9.10 21.26 -26.67
C VAL A 39 10.12 21.72 -25.64
N TYR A 40 11.07 22.52 -26.10
CA TYR A 40 12.05 23.18 -25.24
C TYR A 40 11.89 24.69 -25.32
N PHE A 41 11.75 25.34 -24.17
CA PHE A 41 11.90 26.79 -24.06
C PHE A 41 13.33 27.14 -23.64
N GLY A 42 13.95 28.04 -24.40
CA GLY A 42 15.21 28.67 -24.03
C GLY A 42 15.02 29.84 -23.07
N THR A 43 16.13 30.48 -22.71
CA THR A 43 16.18 31.53 -21.67
C THR A 43 15.45 32.81 -22.05
N ASN A 44 15.17 33.03 -23.34
CA ASN A 44 14.43 34.20 -23.81
C ASN A 44 12.90 33.96 -23.83
N GLY A 45 12.44 32.76 -23.45
CA GLY A 45 11.02 32.45 -23.29
C GLY A 45 10.24 32.32 -24.60
N GLY A 46 8.92 32.57 -24.51
CA GLY A 46 7.94 32.45 -25.59
C GLY A 46 6.64 31.82 -25.09
N THR A 47 5.66 31.61 -25.97
CA THR A 47 4.36 31.02 -25.64
C THR A 47 4.06 29.77 -26.47
N LEU A 48 3.61 28.71 -25.80
CA LEU A 48 2.90 27.57 -26.39
C LEU A 48 1.45 27.61 -25.93
N GLU A 49 0.51 27.74 -26.86
CA GLU A 49 -0.91 27.88 -26.53
C GLU A 49 -1.82 27.01 -27.40
N ASP A 50 -2.96 26.56 -26.86
CA ASP A 50 -3.96 25.79 -27.62
C ASP A 50 -3.35 24.57 -28.33
N CYS A 51 -2.45 23.86 -27.66
CA CYS A 51 -1.70 22.74 -28.22
C CYS A 51 -1.93 21.44 -27.45
N THR A 52 -1.60 20.32 -28.07
CA THR A 52 -1.44 19.03 -27.39
C THR A 52 0.00 18.56 -27.56
N VAL A 53 0.70 18.23 -26.48
CA VAL A 53 2.02 17.59 -26.51
C VAL A 53 1.87 16.16 -26.04
N GLU A 54 2.13 15.19 -26.92
CA GLU A 54 1.90 13.78 -26.60
C GLU A 54 3.02 12.85 -27.07
N GLU A 55 3.16 11.71 -26.39
CA GLU A 55 4.11 10.63 -26.72
C GLU A 55 5.53 11.13 -27.03
N CYS A 56 5.97 12.13 -26.27
CA CYS A 56 7.33 12.64 -26.36
C CYS A 56 8.20 11.97 -25.30
N LEU A 57 9.48 11.78 -25.62
CA LEU A 57 10.46 11.14 -24.76
C LEU A 57 11.66 12.07 -24.62
N SER A 58 12.17 12.26 -23.41
CA SER A 58 13.44 12.96 -23.19
C SER A 58 14.47 12.05 -22.52
N THR A 59 15.75 12.23 -22.88
CA THR A 59 16.87 11.59 -22.15
C THR A 59 17.37 12.43 -20.97
N GLY A 60 16.88 13.67 -20.84
CA GLY A 60 17.06 14.58 -19.71
C GLY A 60 15.73 15.23 -19.33
N ASN A 61 15.74 16.39 -18.68
CA ASN A 61 14.55 16.97 -18.05
C ASN A 61 13.39 17.31 -19.02
N GLY A 62 12.14 17.14 -18.58
CA GLY A 62 10.94 17.53 -19.32
C GLY A 62 10.66 16.60 -20.51
N GLY A 63 10.03 15.45 -20.26
CA GLY A 63 9.71 14.48 -21.31
C GLY A 63 8.81 15.06 -22.40
N GLY A 64 7.79 15.81 -22.01
CA GLY A 64 6.95 16.60 -22.92
C GLY A 64 7.51 18.00 -23.15
N VAL A 65 7.50 18.81 -22.10
CA VAL A 65 7.79 20.25 -22.15
C VAL A 65 8.83 20.64 -21.10
N TYR A 66 9.79 21.47 -21.49
CA TYR A 66 10.75 22.10 -20.58
C TYR A 66 10.58 23.62 -20.59
N LEU A 67 10.19 24.18 -19.45
CA LEU A 67 9.93 25.61 -19.24
C LEU A 67 11.11 26.28 -18.52
N GLN A 68 11.53 27.44 -19.03
CA GLN A 68 12.49 28.34 -18.38
C GLN A 68 11.85 29.69 -18.06
N ALA A 69 12.60 30.60 -17.43
CA ALA A 69 12.15 31.96 -17.14
C ALA A 69 11.59 32.64 -18.42
N GLY A 70 10.38 33.20 -18.32
CA GLY A 70 9.68 33.83 -19.45
C GLY A 70 8.94 32.87 -20.39
N ALA A 71 8.98 31.55 -20.15
CA ALA A 71 8.17 30.59 -20.89
C ALA A 71 6.73 30.55 -20.38
N VAL A 72 5.77 30.55 -21.30
CA VAL A 72 4.33 30.47 -21.01
C VAL A 72 3.74 29.25 -21.71
N LEU A 73 3.08 28.40 -20.93
CA LEU A 73 2.23 27.32 -21.41
C LEU A 73 0.78 27.69 -21.11
N ARG A 74 -0.09 27.71 -22.11
CA ARG A 74 -1.49 28.14 -21.95
C ARG A 74 -2.44 27.19 -22.65
N ARG A 75 -3.56 26.81 -22.02
CA ARG A 75 -4.61 25.97 -22.65
C ARG A 75 -4.00 24.80 -23.44
N THR A 76 -3.08 24.09 -22.80
CA THR A 76 -2.29 23.03 -23.45
C THR A 76 -2.44 21.73 -22.68
N VAL A 77 -2.67 20.66 -23.43
CA VAL A 77 -2.70 19.30 -22.90
C VAL A 77 -1.32 18.67 -23.06
N VAL A 78 -0.72 18.17 -21.98
CA VAL A 78 0.54 17.40 -22.03
C VAL A 78 0.26 16.00 -21.53
N ARG A 79 0.38 14.98 -22.39
CA ARG A 79 -0.01 13.62 -22.04
C ARG A 79 0.91 12.54 -22.55
N HIS A 80 0.95 11.40 -21.86
CA HIS A 80 1.67 10.20 -22.32
C HIS A 80 3.14 10.45 -22.69
N CYS A 81 3.78 11.44 -22.07
CA CYS A 81 5.18 11.78 -22.28
C CYS A 81 6.06 11.10 -21.22
N ALA A 82 7.34 10.90 -21.51
CA ALA A 82 8.21 10.11 -20.63
C ALA A 82 9.65 10.62 -20.57
N HIS A 83 10.36 10.19 -19.53
CA HIS A 83 11.80 10.33 -19.38
C HIS A 83 12.48 8.96 -19.50
N SER A 84 13.43 8.80 -20.44
CA SER A 84 14.00 7.49 -20.80
C SER A 84 14.84 6.84 -19.68
N THR A 85 15.48 7.63 -18.83
CA THR A 85 16.22 7.15 -17.64
C THR A 85 15.50 7.45 -16.32
N ARG A 86 14.23 7.90 -16.39
CA ARG A 86 13.40 8.30 -15.25
C ARG A 86 14.10 9.28 -14.28
N SER A 87 14.44 10.51 -14.69
CA SER A 87 14.92 11.53 -13.75
C SER A 87 13.79 12.45 -13.33
N PHE A 88 13.53 13.55 -14.06
CA PHE A 88 12.66 14.61 -13.55
C PHE A 88 11.64 15.09 -14.60
N GLY A 89 10.37 15.24 -14.22
CA GLY A 89 9.33 15.88 -15.04
C GLY A 89 9.01 15.13 -16.33
N GLY A 90 8.24 14.04 -16.26
CA GLY A 90 7.85 13.26 -17.44
C GLY A 90 6.97 14.06 -18.41
N GLY A 91 6.06 14.86 -17.88
CA GLY A 91 5.25 15.82 -18.62
C GLY A 91 5.95 17.17 -18.76
N ILE A 92 5.87 18.00 -17.71
CA ILE A 92 6.41 19.36 -17.65
C ILE A 92 7.57 19.44 -16.66
N TYR A 93 8.63 20.16 -17.03
CA TYR A 93 9.70 20.56 -16.11
C TYR A 93 9.80 22.09 -16.04
N PHE A 94 9.65 22.67 -14.85
CA PHE A 94 9.89 24.08 -14.56
C PHE A 94 11.33 24.28 -14.08
N ASN A 95 12.14 25.03 -14.83
CA ASN A 95 13.51 25.36 -14.49
C ASN A 95 13.64 26.86 -14.20
N LYS A 96 13.82 27.22 -12.91
CA LYS A 96 14.09 28.59 -12.44
C LYS A 96 13.10 29.63 -13.01
N GLY A 97 11.85 29.23 -13.22
CA GLY A 97 10.99 29.95 -14.16
C GLY A 97 9.81 29.12 -14.67
N GLY A 98 8.98 29.82 -15.44
CA GLY A 98 7.90 29.22 -16.23
C GLY A 98 6.52 29.47 -15.62
N TYR A 99 5.55 29.70 -16.50
CA TYR A 99 4.16 29.92 -16.13
C TYR A 99 3.28 28.95 -16.93
N ALA A 100 2.47 28.16 -16.24
CA ALA A 100 1.47 27.31 -16.88
C ALA A 100 0.06 27.74 -16.44
N GLU A 101 -0.84 27.89 -17.42
CA GLU A 101 -2.19 28.42 -17.24
C GLU A 101 -3.21 27.58 -18.00
N ASN A 102 -4.31 27.20 -17.36
CA ASN A 102 -5.37 26.39 -17.97
C ASN A 102 -4.82 25.11 -18.63
N CYS A 103 -3.83 24.46 -18.03
CA CYS A 103 -3.20 23.28 -18.62
C CYS A 103 -3.69 21.99 -17.97
N LEU A 104 -3.80 20.95 -18.78
CA LEU A 104 -4.08 19.58 -18.34
C LEU A 104 -2.85 18.71 -18.57
N VAL A 105 -2.37 18.03 -17.53
CA VAL A 105 -1.20 17.14 -17.63
C VAL A 105 -1.49 15.80 -16.99
N TYR A 106 -1.43 14.71 -17.76
CA TYR A 106 -1.73 13.36 -17.25
C TYR A 106 -0.97 12.28 -18.00
N GLY A 107 -0.99 11.04 -17.51
CA GLY A 107 -0.45 9.91 -18.28
C GLY A 107 1.08 9.91 -18.45
N CYS A 108 1.82 10.85 -17.84
CA CYS A 108 3.26 11.02 -18.08
C CYS A 108 4.14 10.24 -17.08
N GLN A 109 5.40 9.97 -17.43
CA GLN A 109 6.26 9.03 -16.70
C GLN A 109 7.65 9.60 -16.37
N SER A 110 8.04 9.60 -15.09
CA SER A 110 9.40 9.87 -14.59
C SER A 110 9.63 9.23 -13.20
N THR A 111 10.82 9.36 -12.59
CA THR A 111 11.03 8.93 -11.18
C THR A 111 10.58 9.99 -10.19
N TRP A 112 10.69 11.27 -10.54
CA TRP A 112 10.28 12.38 -9.70
C TRP A 112 9.42 13.35 -10.51
N GLY A 113 8.17 13.54 -10.07
CA GLY A 113 7.23 14.43 -10.73
C GLY A 113 6.81 13.89 -12.11
N CYS A 114 6.02 12.83 -12.13
CA CYS A 114 5.59 12.14 -13.35
C CYS A 114 4.99 13.10 -14.38
N ASN A 115 4.04 13.91 -13.92
CA ASN A 115 3.35 14.88 -14.76
C ASN A 115 4.02 16.25 -14.70
N ALA A 116 4.46 16.69 -13.52
CA ALA A 116 5.16 17.96 -13.37
C ALA A 116 6.29 17.89 -12.35
N TYR A 117 7.37 18.63 -12.62
CA TYR A 117 8.49 18.80 -11.72
C TYR A 117 8.95 20.26 -11.72
N SER A 118 9.21 20.85 -10.54
CA SER A 118 9.74 22.21 -10.42
C SER A 118 11.04 22.27 -9.63
N ASP A 119 12.02 23.00 -10.17
CA ASP A 119 13.35 23.21 -9.60
C ASP A 119 13.84 24.66 -9.80
N GLY A 120 14.62 25.14 -8.83
CA GLY A 120 15.11 26.52 -8.75
C GLY A 120 14.06 27.50 -8.22
N LEU A 121 14.39 28.79 -8.22
CA LEU A 121 13.50 29.85 -7.71
C LEU A 121 12.55 30.33 -8.84
N ASN A 122 11.24 30.42 -8.53
CA ASN A 122 10.16 31.11 -9.26
C ASN A 122 9.54 30.41 -10.49
N GLY A 123 8.66 29.43 -10.29
CA GLY A 123 7.67 28.98 -11.29
C GLY A 123 6.23 29.11 -10.78
N ALA A 124 5.24 29.13 -11.66
CA ALA A 124 3.84 29.21 -11.23
C ALA A 124 2.87 28.43 -12.12
N MET A 125 1.79 27.96 -11.49
CA MET A 125 0.66 27.28 -12.13
C MET A 125 -0.65 27.94 -11.72
N VAL A 126 -1.51 28.20 -12.70
CA VAL A 126 -2.83 28.80 -12.48
C VAL A 126 -3.87 27.98 -13.22
N ASN A 127 -4.96 27.62 -12.54
CA ASN A 127 -6.08 26.89 -13.14
C ASN A 127 -5.63 25.63 -13.88
N CYS A 128 -4.71 24.85 -13.31
CA CYS A 128 -4.15 23.67 -13.96
C CYS A 128 -4.62 22.39 -13.29
N THR A 129 -4.81 21.34 -14.09
CA THR A 129 -5.08 19.99 -13.59
C THR A 129 -3.87 19.11 -13.89
N ILE A 130 -3.25 18.59 -12.84
CA ILE A 130 -2.27 17.51 -12.91
C ILE A 130 -3.01 16.21 -12.55
N GLY A 131 -3.38 15.46 -13.58
CA GLY A 131 -4.14 14.22 -13.50
C GLY A 131 -3.33 13.05 -12.93
N HIS A 132 -4.00 11.91 -12.75
CA HIS A 132 -3.40 10.73 -12.15
C HIS A 132 -2.41 10.04 -13.09
N TYR A 133 -1.37 9.43 -12.51
CA TYR A 133 -0.56 8.43 -13.19
C TYR A 133 -0.35 7.20 -12.28
N PRO A 134 -0.54 5.96 -12.78
CA PRO A 134 -0.63 4.76 -11.94
C PRO A 134 0.70 4.16 -11.47
N THR A 135 1.84 4.86 -11.53
CA THR A 135 3.10 4.29 -10.96
C THR A 135 3.31 4.69 -9.51
N PRO A 136 3.42 3.71 -8.58
CA PRO A 136 3.71 3.98 -7.18
C PRO A 136 5.05 4.70 -6.98
N GLY A 137 5.04 5.82 -6.25
CA GLY A 137 6.21 6.38 -5.55
C GLY A 137 6.90 7.62 -6.13
N ALA A 138 6.49 8.14 -7.30
CA ALA A 138 7.17 9.29 -7.94
C ALA A 138 6.55 10.67 -7.64
N GLY A 139 5.33 10.70 -7.10
CA GLY A 139 4.49 11.91 -6.99
C GLY A 139 4.08 12.43 -8.38
N ASN A 140 2.81 12.81 -8.56
CA ASN A 140 2.35 13.35 -9.84
C ASN A 140 2.92 14.74 -10.09
N PHE A 141 3.01 15.54 -9.02
CA PHE A 141 3.77 16.78 -8.99
C PHE A 141 4.85 16.71 -7.90
N TYR A 142 6.09 17.03 -8.29
CA TYR A 142 7.21 17.13 -7.37
C TYR A 142 7.76 18.56 -7.38
N ASN A 143 7.62 19.26 -6.27
CA ASN A 143 8.08 20.63 -6.11
C ASN A 143 9.32 20.72 -5.21
N TYR A 144 10.46 21.05 -5.82
CA TYR A 144 11.72 21.30 -5.11
C TYR A 144 12.02 22.80 -4.93
N SER A 145 11.05 23.67 -5.21
CA SER A 145 11.17 25.12 -5.11
C SER A 145 10.38 25.67 -3.92
N SER A 146 11.05 26.45 -3.07
CA SER A 146 10.40 27.15 -1.96
C SER A 146 9.61 28.39 -2.38
N SER A 147 9.65 28.79 -3.65
CA SER A 147 8.95 29.98 -4.17
C SER A 147 7.96 29.67 -5.30
N PHE A 148 7.66 28.39 -5.54
CA PHE A 148 6.63 28.01 -6.49
C PHE A 148 5.24 28.37 -5.97
N VAL A 149 4.39 28.91 -6.84
CA VAL A 149 3.01 29.29 -6.49
C VAL A 149 2.03 28.56 -7.40
N ALA A 150 1.11 27.81 -6.81
CA ALA A 150 -0.04 27.24 -7.48
C ALA A 150 -1.32 27.95 -7.01
N THR A 151 -2.18 28.34 -7.95
CA THR A 151 -3.51 28.88 -7.62
C THR A 151 -4.58 28.17 -8.43
N ASN A 152 -5.68 27.77 -7.80
CA ASN A 152 -6.79 27.07 -8.46
C ASN A 152 -6.34 25.81 -9.20
N CYS A 153 -5.43 25.04 -8.60
CA CYS A 153 -4.82 23.89 -9.25
C CYS A 153 -5.23 22.57 -8.59
N ILE A 154 -5.36 21.52 -9.38
CA ILE A 154 -5.63 20.17 -8.89
C ILE A 154 -4.39 19.30 -9.11
N PHE A 155 -3.92 18.64 -8.06
CA PHE A 155 -2.76 17.76 -8.07
C PHE A 155 -3.15 16.36 -7.59
N LEU A 156 -3.81 15.61 -8.47
CA LEU A 156 -4.35 14.29 -8.14
C LEU A 156 -3.22 13.31 -7.80
N GLY A 157 -3.42 12.43 -6.81
CA GLY A 157 -2.43 11.43 -6.42
C GLY A 157 -1.21 11.98 -5.66
N GLY A 158 -1.33 13.20 -5.14
CA GLY A 158 -0.42 13.79 -4.17
C GLY A 158 0.70 14.64 -4.77
N VAL A 159 1.12 15.63 -3.97
CA VAL A 159 2.27 16.50 -4.22
C VAL A 159 3.40 16.09 -3.27
N THR A 160 4.60 15.90 -3.81
CA THR A 160 5.82 15.87 -2.97
C THR A 160 6.46 17.25 -3.02
N SER A 161 6.39 18.03 -1.95
CA SER A 161 6.79 19.45 -1.96
C SER A 161 7.65 19.84 -0.77
N TYR A 162 8.60 20.76 -0.99
CA TYR A 162 9.33 21.47 0.08
C TYR A 162 8.46 22.51 0.81
N SER A 163 7.48 23.12 0.11
CA SER A 163 6.38 23.93 0.68
C SER A 163 5.42 24.38 -0.44
N LEU A 164 4.11 24.40 -0.16
CA LEU A 164 3.09 25.09 -0.98
C LEU A 164 2.40 26.21 -0.18
N SER A 165 3.03 26.72 0.88
CA SER A 165 2.40 27.64 1.84
C SER A 165 1.87 28.96 1.24
N SER A 166 2.38 29.38 0.08
CA SER A 166 1.90 30.55 -0.67
C SER A 166 0.90 30.20 -1.79
N SER A 167 0.62 28.91 -2.00
CA SER A 167 -0.39 28.43 -2.95
C SER A 167 -1.79 28.55 -2.35
N LYS A 168 -2.79 28.75 -3.20
CA LYS A 168 -4.19 28.96 -2.79
C LYS A 168 -5.13 28.08 -3.60
N CYS A 169 -6.22 27.65 -2.98
CA CYS A 169 -7.27 26.87 -3.64
C CYS A 169 -6.70 25.70 -4.45
N THR A 170 -5.88 24.87 -3.80
CA THR A 170 -5.30 23.68 -4.42
C THR A 170 -5.96 22.42 -3.87
N LEU A 171 -6.40 21.52 -4.74
CA LEU A 171 -6.94 20.21 -4.35
C LEU A 171 -5.89 19.12 -4.62
N THR A 172 -5.78 18.15 -3.71
CA THR A 172 -4.91 16.98 -3.87
C THR A 172 -5.67 15.66 -3.96
N ASP A 173 -6.93 15.67 -3.54
CA ASP A 173 -7.85 14.56 -3.65
C ASP A 173 -8.57 14.62 -5.00
N ASP A 174 -9.22 13.51 -5.38
CA ASP A 174 -10.09 13.48 -6.53
C ASP A 174 -11.29 14.43 -6.27
N PRO A 175 -11.47 15.49 -7.07
CA PRO A 175 -12.60 16.39 -6.91
C PRO A 175 -13.93 15.75 -7.32
N GLY A 176 -13.95 14.66 -8.09
CA GLY A 176 -15.15 14.10 -8.72
C GLY A 176 -15.13 14.25 -10.25
N TRP A 177 -14.24 13.53 -10.93
CA TRP A 177 -14.16 13.54 -12.41
C TRP A 177 -15.20 12.62 -13.07
N ARG A 178 -15.52 12.89 -14.34
CA ARG A 178 -16.40 12.02 -15.12
C ARG A 178 -15.76 10.67 -15.50
N ASP A 179 -14.57 10.69 -16.11
CA ASP A 179 -13.88 9.45 -16.49
C ASP A 179 -12.35 9.66 -16.64
N PRO A 180 -11.62 9.76 -15.52
CA PRO A 180 -10.19 10.02 -15.55
C PRO A 180 -9.37 8.83 -16.09
N SER A 181 -9.93 7.61 -16.08
CA SER A 181 -9.31 6.41 -16.67
C SER A 181 -9.16 6.52 -18.18
N ASP A 182 -10.16 7.10 -18.85
CA ASP A 182 -10.15 7.32 -20.30
C ASP A 182 -9.61 8.72 -20.68
N GLY A 183 -9.13 9.48 -19.68
CA GLY A 183 -8.52 10.79 -19.87
C GLY A 183 -9.51 11.95 -19.91
N ASP A 184 -10.76 11.73 -19.53
CA ASP A 184 -11.78 12.77 -19.32
C ASP A 184 -11.68 13.31 -17.88
N TYR A 185 -11.00 14.46 -17.77
CA TYR A 185 -10.82 15.21 -16.54
C TYR A 185 -11.83 16.38 -16.43
N THR A 186 -12.99 16.30 -17.08
CA THR A 186 -14.08 17.27 -16.86
C THR A 186 -14.77 17.01 -15.52
N LEU A 187 -15.25 18.08 -14.88
CA LEU A 187 -15.91 18.01 -13.58
C LEU A 187 -17.29 17.32 -13.70
N ALA A 188 -17.54 16.34 -12.85
CA ALA A 188 -18.87 15.77 -12.66
C ALA A 188 -19.70 16.68 -11.74
N SER A 189 -21.02 16.55 -11.74
CA SER A 189 -21.90 17.38 -10.88
C SER A 189 -21.72 17.13 -9.39
N THR A 190 -21.08 16.02 -9.01
CA THR A 190 -20.69 15.73 -7.62
C THR A 190 -19.41 16.45 -7.21
N ALA A 191 -18.75 17.18 -8.11
CA ALA A 191 -17.42 17.74 -7.87
C ALA A 191 -17.41 19.01 -7.02
N THR A 192 -18.18 19.02 -5.93
CA THR A 192 -18.47 20.20 -5.11
C THR A 192 -17.23 20.82 -4.45
N ALA A 193 -16.13 20.08 -4.37
CA ALA A 193 -14.86 20.61 -3.85
C ALA A 193 -14.12 21.50 -4.87
N ALA A 194 -14.41 21.35 -6.16
CA ALA A 194 -13.79 22.10 -7.25
C ALA A 194 -14.74 23.14 -7.87
N ILE A 195 -16.04 22.83 -7.95
CA ILE A 195 -17.07 23.71 -8.51
C ILE A 195 -17.27 24.93 -7.59
N ASP A 196 -17.18 26.14 -8.15
CA ASP A 196 -17.34 27.43 -7.49
C ASP A 196 -16.45 27.61 -6.24
N ALA A 197 -15.27 26.98 -6.22
CA ALA A 197 -14.41 26.89 -5.04
C ALA A 197 -13.05 27.62 -5.18
N GLY A 198 -12.75 28.18 -6.34
CA GLY A 198 -11.48 28.84 -6.63
C GLY A 198 -11.37 30.27 -6.10
N ASP A 199 -10.15 30.80 -6.12
CA ASP A 199 -9.82 32.19 -5.82
C ASP A 199 -10.09 33.07 -7.05
N ASP A 200 -10.93 34.10 -6.87
CA ASP A 200 -11.31 35.10 -7.88
C ASP A 200 -10.29 36.26 -8.03
N ASP A 201 -9.28 36.36 -7.15
CA ASP A 201 -8.31 37.47 -7.15
C ASP A 201 -7.02 37.16 -7.96
N VAL A 202 -7.06 36.21 -8.90
CA VAL A 202 -5.89 35.86 -9.71
C VAL A 202 -5.67 36.91 -10.81
N LEU A 203 -4.48 37.51 -10.83
CA LEU A 203 -4.06 38.53 -11.80
C LEU A 203 -4.16 37.98 -13.25
N ALA A 204 -5.22 38.40 -13.95
CA ALA A 204 -5.62 38.05 -15.32
C ALA A 204 -6.27 36.65 -15.49
N TYR A 205 -7.60 36.60 -15.42
CA TYR A 205 -8.38 35.47 -15.91
C TYR A 205 -8.22 35.31 -17.42
N PRO A 206 -7.82 34.15 -17.94
CA PRO A 206 -8.22 33.80 -19.29
C PRO A 206 -9.75 33.75 -19.31
N ALA A 207 -10.37 34.46 -20.27
CA ALA A 207 -11.83 34.60 -20.37
C ALA A 207 -12.57 33.26 -20.59
N SER A 208 -11.82 32.20 -20.86
CA SER A 208 -12.31 30.85 -21.01
C SER A 208 -11.37 29.83 -20.38
N ASP A 209 -11.91 28.67 -20.03
CA ASP A 209 -11.19 27.48 -19.56
C ASP A 209 -10.42 26.77 -20.69
N ILE A 210 -10.01 25.51 -20.49
CA ILE A 210 -9.31 24.74 -21.53
C ILE A 210 -10.22 24.31 -22.70
N ASP A 211 -11.53 24.16 -22.47
CA ASP A 211 -12.52 23.74 -23.46
C ASP A 211 -13.18 24.93 -24.18
N GLY A 212 -12.91 26.16 -23.72
CA GLY A 212 -13.47 27.38 -24.26
C GLY A 212 -14.73 27.86 -23.53
N LEU A 213 -15.12 27.22 -22.42
CA LEU A 213 -16.23 27.67 -21.57
C LEU A 213 -15.85 28.96 -20.85
N ALA A 214 -16.83 29.86 -20.68
CA ALA A 214 -16.61 31.13 -19.98
C ALA A 214 -16.12 30.89 -18.54
N ARG A 215 -15.18 31.71 -18.08
CA ARG A 215 -14.58 31.60 -16.74
C ARG A 215 -14.64 32.95 -15.98
N PRO A 216 -15.24 33.00 -14.78
CA PRO A 216 -16.04 31.94 -14.15
C PRO A 216 -17.39 31.73 -14.87
N LYS A 217 -17.91 30.50 -14.86
CA LYS A 217 -19.28 30.20 -15.32
C LYS A 217 -20.31 30.28 -14.20
N GLY A 218 -19.94 29.84 -13.00
CA GLY A 218 -20.76 29.91 -11.80
C GLY A 218 -20.54 31.20 -10.99
N ALA A 219 -20.65 31.08 -9.67
CA ALA A 219 -20.40 32.17 -8.73
C ALA A 219 -18.92 32.53 -8.59
N HIS A 220 -18.03 31.53 -8.71
CA HIS A 220 -16.58 31.66 -8.58
C HIS A 220 -15.89 30.84 -9.67
N VAL A 221 -14.58 31.05 -9.88
CA VAL A 221 -13.80 30.19 -10.77
C VAL A 221 -13.74 28.76 -10.21
N ASP A 222 -13.81 27.77 -11.08
CA ASP A 222 -13.61 26.38 -10.67
C ASP A 222 -12.13 26.07 -10.48
N ILE A 223 -11.83 25.24 -9.47
CA ILE A 223 -10.46 24.77 -9.26
C ILE A 223 -10.12 23.79 -10.38
N GLY A 224 -9.01 24.03 -11.08
CA GLY A 224 -8.51 23.20 -12.17
C GLY A 224 -8.63 23.85 -13.56
N CYS A 225 -8.35 23.07 -14.61
CA CYS A 225 -8.33 23.57 -15.98
C CYS A 225 -9.70 23.66 -16.68
N HIS A 226 -10.73 23.03 -16.12
CA HIS A 226 -12.10 23.03 -16.64
C HIS A 226 -13.02 23.88 -15.77
N GLU A 227 -14.01 24.53 -16.39
CA GLU A 227 -15.22 25.05 -15.74
C GLU A 227 -16.36 24.03 -15.88
N PHE A 228 -17.21 23.96 -14.89
CA PHE A 228 -18.33 23.04 -14.83
C PHE A 228 -19.46 23.52 -15.74
N ASP A 229 -19.79 22.68 -16.71
CA ASP A 229 -20.85 22.96 -17.65
C ASP A 229 -22.23 22.55 -17.09
N ASP A 230 -22.91 23.49 -16.44
CA ASP A 230 -24.28 23.35 -15.94
C ASP A 230 -25.37 23.31 -17.03
N THR A 231 -25.03 23.55 -18.29
CA THR A 231 -26.00 23.54 -19.41
C THR A 231 -26.17 22.17 -20.03
N MET A 232 -25.23 21.25 -19.80
CA MET A 232 -25.38 19.87 -20.22
C MET A 232 -26.40 19.15 -19.32
N PHE A 233 -27.35 18.44 -19.92
CA PHE A 233 -28.19 17.50 -19.17
C PHE A 233 -27.33 16.31 -18.74
N SER A 234 -26.94 16.28 -17.47
CA SER A 234 -26.04 15.26 -16.92
C SER A 234 -26.52 14.82 -15.54
N CYS A 235 -26.02 13.68 -15.08
CA CYS A 235 -26.35 13.18 -13.77
C CYS A 235 -25.18 12.43 -13.15
N ASP A 236 -25.21 12.29 -11.84
CA ASP A 236 -24.20 11.57 -11.06
C ASP A 236 -24.79 11.04 -9.73
N ILE A 237 -24.04 10.19 -9.02
CA ILE A 237 -24.45 9.49 -7.80
C ILE A 237 -23.45 9.76 -6.67
N SER A 238 -23.96 10.12 -5.49
CA SER A 238 -23.22 9.90 -4.24
C SER A 238 -23.89 8.84 -3.38
N ALA A 239 -23.09 8.18 -2.53
CA ALA A 239 -23.55 7.18 -1.58
C ALA A 239 -23.15 7.61 -0.16
N SER A 240 -24.05 7.48 0.81
CA SER A 240 -23.75 7.78 2.22
C SER A 240 -22.67 6.87 2.82
N ALA A 241 -22.48 5.67 2.24
CA ALA A 241 -21.41 4.74 2.55
C ALA A 241 -21.18 3.79 1.37
N THR A 242 -19.93 3.39 1.14
CA THR A 242 -19.56 2.35 0.16
C THR A 242 -19.18 1.02 0.80
N SER A 243 -19.17 0.95 2.13
CA SER A 243 -18.88 -0.27 2.90
C SER A 243 -19.77 -0.34 4.14
N ILE A 244 -20.57 -1.40 4.24
CA ILE A 244 -21.50 -1.67 5.35
C ILE A 244 -21.51 -3.15 5.71
N ALA A 245 -22.12 -3.50 6.84
CA ALA A 245 -22.49 -4.88 7.16
C ALA A 245 -23.90 -5.21 6.63
N VAL A 246 -24.20 -6.49 6.45
CA VAL A 246 -25.57 -6.97 6.16
C VAL A 246 -26.57 -6.41 7.17
N GLY A 247 -27.73 -5.97 6.69
CA GLY A 247 -28.75 -5.24 7.44
C GLY A 247 -28.50 -3.73 7.52
N GLY A 248 -27.36 -3.25 7.01
CA GLY A 248 -27.06 -1.83 6.90
C GLY A 248 -27.86 -1.14 5.79
N GLU A 249 -27.99 0.17 5.92
CA GLU A 249 -28.71 1.03 4.98
C GLU A 249 -27.74 1.99 4.29
N VAL A 250 -27.94 2.23 3.00
CA VAL A 250 -27.23 3.27 2.23
C VAL A 250 -28.26 4.18 1.57
N VAL A 251 -28.01 5.49 1.68
CA VAL A 251 -28.74 6.51 0.95
C VAL A 251 -27.94 6.87 -0.29
N PHE A 252 -28.54 6.66 -1.47
CA PHE A 252 -28.00 7.10 -2.74
C PHE A 252 -28.63 8.43 -3.13
N THR A 253 -27.82 9.45 -3.33
CA THR A 253 -28.27 10.80 -3.64
C THR A 253 -27.91 11.11 -5.10
N PRO A 254 -28.89 11.41 -5.95
CA PRO A 254 -28.66 11.80 -7.34
C PRO A 254 -28.28 13.27 -7.42
N PHE A 255 -27.39 13.59 -8.35
CA PHE A 255 -27.16 14.96 -8.81
C PHE A 255 -27.60 15.00 -10.27
N VAL A 256 -28.37 16.01 -10.65
CA VAL A 256 -28.85 16.18 -12.02
C VAL A 256 -28.71 17.65 -12.40
N THR A 257 -28.03 17.93 -13.51
CA THR A 257 -27.92 19.27 -14.10
C THR A 257 -29.06 19.47 -15.10
N ALA A 258 -30.14 20.14 -14.67
CA ALA A 258 -31.15 20.84 -15.50
C ALA A 258 -32.39 21.18 -14.65
N GLY A 259 -33.07 22.29 -15.01
CA GLY A 259 -34.12 22.94 -14.21
C GLY A 259 -35.54 22.36 -14.29
N SER A 260 -35.70 21.04 -14.36
CA SER A 260 -37.01 20.36 -14.21
C SER A 260 -36.99 19.38 -13.02
N THR A 261 -38.12 18.74 -12.71
CA THR A 261 -38.18 17.62 -11.75
C THR A 261 -37.97 16.33 -12.55
N PRO A 262 -36.74 15.81 -12.70
CA PRO A 262 -36.50 14.67 -13.56
C PRO A 262 -37.03 13.38 -12.93
N VAL A 263 -37.36 12.41 -13.76
CA VAL A 263 -37.64 11.03 -13.32
C VAL A 263 -36.34 10.25 -13.28
N ILE A 264 -36.05 9.61 -12.15
CA ILE A 264 -34.85 8.82 -11.93
C ILE A 264 -35.24 7.36 -11.77
N THR A 265 -34.59 6.48 -12.52
CA THR A 265 -34.67 5.03 -12.33
C THR A 265 -33.36 4.53 -11.76
N TRP A 266 -33.40 4.06 -10.52
CA TRP A 266 -32.28 3.41 -9.83
C TRP A 266 -32.25 1.93 -10.16
N ARG A 267 -31.05 1.41 -10.41
CA ARG A 267 -30.79 -0.02 -10.60
C ARG A 267 -29.63 -0.45 -9.73
N ILE A 268 -29.91 -1.30 -8.74
CA ILE A 268 -28.91 -1.86 -7.83
C ILE A 268 -28.81 -3.37 -8.06
N VAL A 269 -27.63 -3.86 -8.43
CA VAL A 269 -27.39 -5.25 -8.83
C VAL A 269 -26.36 -5.89 -7.90
N ASN A 270 -26.73 -6.97 -7.20
CA ASN A 270 -25.75 -7.80 -6.50
C ASN A 270 -24.98 -8.66 -7.51
N LEU A 271 -23.65 -8.56 -7.52
CA LEU A 271 -22.78 -9.35 -8.38
C LEU A 271 -22.72 -10.84 -7.99
N ALA A 272 -23.25 -11.20 -6.82
CA ALA A 272 -23.52 -12.60 -6.44
C ALA A 272 -24.70 -13.22 -7.20
N GLY A 273 -25.48 -12.40 -7.92
CA GLY A 273 -26.75 -12.79 -8.54
C GLY A 273 -27.96 -12.41 -7.69
N GLY A 274 -29.14 -12.82 -8.16
CA GLY A 274 -30.43 -12.40 -7.60
C GLY A 274 -31.14 -11.35 -8.46
N ALA A 275 -32.37 -11.01 -8.09
CA ALA A 275 -33.13 -9.97 -8.78
C ALA A 275 -32.53 -8.59 -8.48
N PRO A 276 -32.40 -7.71 -9.48
CA PRO A 276 -31.99 -6.33 -9.25
C PRO A 276 -33.04 -5.60 -8.40
N ILE A 277 -32.60 -4.67 -7.57
CA ILE A 277 -33.49 -3.71 -6.92
C ILE A 277 -33.67 -2.55 -7.90
N GLU A 278 -34.90 -2.35 -8.36
CA GLU A 278 -35.28 -1.23 -9.21
C GLU A 278 -36.19 -0.28 -8.43
N ARG A 279 -35.88 1.01 -8.45
CA ARG A 279 -36.72 2.05 -7.82
C ARG A 279 -36.85 3.25 -8.73
N VAL A 280 -38.04 3.87 -8.73
CA VAL A 280 -38.28 5.12 -9.45
C VAL A 280 -38.49 6.22 -8.43
N THR A 281 -37.73 7.30 -8.55
CA THR A 281 -37.87 8.53 -7.75
C THR A 281 -37.96 9.74 -8.67
N GLU A 282 -38.25 10.90 -8.11
CA GLU A 282 -38.36 12.16 -8.86
C GLU A 282 -37.57 13.26 -8.16
N GLY A 283 -37.00 14.19 -8.92
CA GLY A 283 -36.25 15.32 -8.38
C GLY A 283 -34.73 15.12 -8.42
N SER A 284 -34.01 15.95 -7.67
CA SER A 284 -32.54 15.97 -7.61
C SER A 284 -32.09 16.23 -6.17
N GLY A 285 -30.85 15.88 -5.83
CA GLY A 285 -30.36 15.92 -4.46
C GLY A 285 -31.23 15.05 -3.53
N GLU A 286 -31.51 15.55 -2.34
CA GLU A 286 -32.30 14.82 -1.33
C GLU A 286 -33.69 14.40 -1.81
N THR A 287 -34.31 15.19 -2.70
CA THR A 287 -35.67 14.91 -3.20
C THR A 287 -35.72 13.67 -4.10
N GLY A 288 -34.63 13.38 -4.83
CA GLY A 288 -34.51 12.22 -5.70
C GLY A 288 -33.84 11.00 -5.05
N ALA A 289 -33.48 11.07 -3.76
CA ALA A 289 -32.68 10.06 -3.08
C ALA A 289 -33.37 8.69 -2.98
N CYS A 290 -32.55 7.63 -3.00
CA CYS A 290 -32.99 6.24 -2.90
C CYS A 290 -32.32 5.55 -1.70
N THR A 291 -33.10 5.14 -0.71
CA THR A 291 -32.60 4.51 0.52
C THR A 291 -32.75 3.00 0.47
N VAL A 292 -31.65 2.25 0.42
CA VAL A 292 -31.65 0.77 0.27
C VAL A 292 -31.11 0.12 1.54
N GLN A 293 -31.86 -0.84 2.10
CA GLN A 293 -31.34 -1.79 3.08
C GLN A 293 -30.79 -3.03 2.37
N PHE A 294 -29.62 -3.49 2.79
CA PHE A 294 -28.89 -4.59 2.14
C PHE A 294 -28.91 -5.85 2.99
N ASP A 295 -29.76 -6.81 2.62
CA ASP A 295 -29.99 -8.04 3.40
C ASP A 295 -29.09 -9.22 3.03
N ALA A 296 -28.22 -9.07 2.01
CA ALA A 296 -27.32 -10.12 1.57
C ALA A 296 -25.89 -9.60 1.39
N PRO A 297 -24.87 -10.41 1.71
CA PRO A 297 -23.49 -10.01 1.47
C PRO A 297 -23.16 -10.02 -0.02
N GLY A 298 -22.23 -9.18 -0.42
CA GLY A 298 -21.77 -9.11 -1.80
C GLY A 298 -21.22 -7.75 -2.19
N TRP A 299 -20.98 -7.62 -3.49
CA TRP A 299 -20.67 -6.34 -4.11
C TRP A 299 -21.85 -5.91 -4.94
N TYR A 300 -22.31 -4.69 -4.70
CA TYR A 300 -23.47 -4.13 -5.35
C TYR A 300 -23.04 -3.03 -6.31
N ARG A 301 -23.35 -3.23 -7.58
CA ARG A 301 -23.25 -2.19 -8.60
C ARG A 301 -24.48 -1.31 -8.50
N VAL A 302 -24.29 0.00 -8.50
CA VAL A 302 -25.36 0.99 -8.36
C VAL A 302 -25.31 1.92 -9.56
N SER A 303 -26.40 1.99 -10.32
CA SER A 303 -26.55 2.93 -11.41
C SER A 303 -27.90 3.63 -11.36
N LEU A 304 -27.95 4.77 -12.03
CA LEU A 304 -29.19 5.50 -12.27
C LEU A 304 -29.32 5.87 -13.75
N SER A 305 -30.56 6.03 -14.21
CA SER A 305 -30.89 6.69 -15.46
C SER A 305 -31.91 7.79 -15.19
N VAL A 306 -31.69 8.97 -15.78
CA VAL A 306 -32.49 10.18 -15.57
C VAL A 306 -33.11 10.63 -16.88
N THR A 307 -34.34 11.13 -16.83
CA THR A 307 -34.97 11.83 -17.95
C THR A 307 -35.86 12.98 -17.48
N ASP A 308 -35.89 14.07 -18.26
CA ASP A 308 -36.87 15.16 -18.12
C ASP A 308 -38.02 15.05 -19.15
N GLY A 309 -38.12 13.92 -19.86
CA GLY A 309 -39.05 13.67 -20.95
C GLY A 309 -38.52 14.02 -22.34
N THR A 310 -37.43 14.78 -22.43
CA THR A 310 -36.76 15.13 -23.70
C THR A 310 -35.31 14.65 -23.71
N ASN A 311 -34.58 14.93 -22.63
CA ASN A 311 -33.19 14.60 -22.42
C ASN A 311 -33.08 13.33 -21.58
N HIS A 312 -31.95 12.65 -21.74
CA HIS A 312 -31.63 11.43 -21.01
C HIS A 312 -30.16 11.47 -20.58
N ALA A 313 -29.88 11.03 -19.36
CA ALA A 313 -28.54 10.86 -18.82
C ALA A 313 -28.49 9.58 -17.96
N SER A 314 -27.30 9.03 -17.74
CA SER A 314 -27.09 7.90 -16.86
C SER A 314 -25.75 8.00 -16.15
N ALA A 315 -25.68 7.45 -14.95
CA ALA A 315 -24.46 7.37 -14.16
C ALA A 315 -24.37 6.02 -13.45
N GLU A 316 -23.14 5.59 -13.18
CA GLU A 316 -22.83 4.43 -12.35
C GLU A 316 -21.89 4.89 -11.24
N LEU A 317 -22.11 4.42 -10.01
CA LEU A 317 -21.23 4.74 -8.89
C LEU A 317 -19.84 4.15 -9.17
N ASN A 318 -18.79 4.99 -9.06
CA ASN A 318 -17.40 4.62 -9.38
C ASN A 318 -16.91 3.37 -8.65
N GLU A 319 -17.39 3.13 -7.42
CA GLU A 319 -17.09 1.93 -6.64
C GLU A 319 -18.34 1.11 -6.35
N HIS A 320 -18.16 -0.20 -6.17
CA HIS A 320 -19.24 -1.06 -5.67
C HIS A 320 -19.52 -0.77 -4.20
N VAL A 321 -20.79 -0.87 -3.79
CA VAL A 321 -21.12 -0.96 -2.37
C VAL A 321 -20.76 -2.36 -1.87
N THR A 322 -19.85 -2.43 -0.91
CA THR A 322 -19.42 -3.67 -0.25
C THR A 322 -20.31 -3.95 0.95
N VAL A 323 -21.03 -5.07 0.92
CA VAL A 323 -21.88 -5.53 2.02
C VAL A 323 -21.23 -6.77 2.64
N SER A 324 -20.66 -6.59 3.83
CA SER A 324 -19.90 -7.61 4.54
C SER A 324 -20.76 -8.45 5.49
N ALA A 325 -20.39 -9.72 5.68
CA ALA A 325 -21.02 -10.61 6.65
C ALA A 325 -19.98 -11.50 7.33
N ALA A 326 -20.30 -12.01 8.52
CA ALA A 326 -19.52 -13.08 9.13
C ALA A 326 -19.73 -14.39 8.35
N GLY A 327 -18.65 -15.11 8.05
CA GLY A 327 -18.76 -16.42 7.39
C GLY A 327 -17.43 -17.01 6.95
N ASP A 328 -17.53 -18.06 6.13
CA ASP A 328 -16.39 -18.67 5.46
C ASP A 328 -16.19 -18.05 4.07
N TYR A 329 -14.97 -17.64 3.79
CA TYR A 329 -14.54 -17.05 2.53
C TYR A 329 -13.38 -17.87 1.96
N PHE A 330 -13.36 -18.07 0.64
CA PHE A 330 -12.39 -18.93 -0.02
C PHE A 330 -11.61 -18.14 -1.07
N VAL A 331 -10.32 -18.46 -1.19
CA VAL A 331 -9.40 -17.83 -2.16
C VAL A 331 -8.70 -18.93 -2.96
N SER A 332 -9.00 -19.01 -4.26
CA SER A 332 -8.44 -20.01 -5.19
C SER A 332 -8.21 -19.41 -6.59
N PRO A 333 -7.09 -19.71 -7.27
CA PRO A 333 -6.88 -19.26 -8.65
C PRO A 333 -7.91 -19.85 -9.63
N SER A 334 -8.54 -20.97 -9.25
CA SER A 334 -9.58 -21.65 -10.04
C SER A 334 -11.00 -21.21 -9.72
N GLY A 335 -11.19 -20.27 -8.78
CA GLY A 335 -12.51 -19.77 -8.42
C GLY A 335 -13.09 -18.87 -9.52
N SER A 336 -14.42 -18.76 -9.56
CA SER A 336 -15.11 -17.87 -10.51
C SER A 336 -15.03 -16.38 -10.15
N ALA A 337 -14.38 -16.03 -9.03
CA ALA A 337 -14.35 -14.68 -8.48
C ALA A 337 -15.75 -14.07 -8.29
N THR A 338 -16.71 -14.88 -7.85
CA THR A 338 -18.10 -14.45 -7.66
C THR A 338 -18.36 -14.22 -6.17
N PRO A 339 -18.61 -12.97 -5.73
CA PRO A 339 -19.03 -12.70 -4.36
C PRO A 339 -20.24 -13.57 -3.96
N PRO A 340 -20.38 -13.99 -2.68
CA PRO A 340 -19.55 -13.59 -1.54
C PRO A 340 -18.31 -14.48 -1.33
N PHE A 341 -17.86 -15.25 -2.33
CA PHE A 341 -16.71 -16.15 -2.21
C PHE A 341 -16.88 -17.27 -1.18
N GLY A 342 -18.13 -17.67 -0.90
CA GLY A 342 -18.47 -18.64 0.14
C GLY A 342 -18.16 -20.12 -0.15
N SER A 343 -17.48 -20.42 -1.27
CA SER A 343 -17.06 -21.78 -1.61
C SER A 343 -15.81 -21.78 -2.49
N TRP A 344 -15.13 -22.92 -2.63
CA TRP A 344 -14.01 -23.06 -3.58
C TRP A 344 -14.39 -22.78 -5.04
N ALA A 345 -15.63 -23.08 -5.45
CA ALA A 345 -16.12 -22.84 -6.81
C ALA A 345 -16.30 -21.33 -7.08
N THR A 346 -16.81 -20.60 -6.09
CA THR A 346 -17.03 -19.15 -6.16
C THR A 346 -15.88 -18.33 -5.59
N ALA A 347 -14.77 -18.97 -5.21
CA ALA A 347 -13.67 -18.34 -4.49
C ALA A 347 -13.13 -17.10 -5.18
N ALA A 348 -12.65 -16.15 -4.38
CA ALA A 348 -11.90 -15.01 -4.88
C ALA A 348 -10.60 -15.49 -5.54
N THR A 349 -10.21 -14.85 -6.63
CA THR A 349 -8.94 -15.15 -7.33
C THR A 349 -7.78 -14.29 -6.81
N ASN A 350 -8.03 -13.43 -5.81
CA ASN A 350 -7.03 -12.66 -5.09
C ASN A 350 -7.43 -12.51 -3.61
N LEU A 351 -6.43 -12.43 -2.72
CA LEU A 351 -6.67 -12.38 -1.27
C LEU A 351 -7.41 -11.12 -0.82
N SER A 352 -7.09 -9.96 -1.41
CA SER A 352 -7.66 -8.68 -1.02
C SER A 352 -9.17 -8.63 -1.16
N ALA A 353 -9.72 -9.20 -2.25
CA ALA A 353 -11.16 -9.26 -2.48
C ALA A 353 -11.89 -9.99 -1.34
N ALA A 354 -11.39 -11.14 -0.90
CA ALA A 354 -11.98 -11.89 0.20
C ALA A 354 -11.86 -11.14 1.53
N VAL A 355 -10.69 -10.54 1.82
CA VAL A 355 -10.46 -9.77 3.05
C VAL A 355 -11.34 -8.52 3.13
N ARG A 356 -11.54 -7.80 2.01
CA ARG A 356 -12.42 -6.63 1.95
C ARG A 356 -13.88 -6.99 2.21
N LEU A 357 -14.35 -8.12 1.67
CA LEU A 357 -15.74 -8.54 1.82
C LEU A 357 -16.03 -9.24 3.16
N ALA A 358 -15.02 -9.84 3.78
CA ALA A 358 -15.15 -10.56 5.04
C ALA A 358 -15.53 -9.61 6.20
N GLY A 359 -16.68 -9.90 6.83
CA GLY A 359 -17.14 -9.22 8.04
C GLY A 359 -16.43 -9.72 9.30
N GLU A 360 -16.73 -9.11 10.44
CA GLU A 360 -16.15 -9.48 11.73
C GLU A 360 -16.47 -10.94 12.11
N GLY A 361 -15.47 -11.67 12.61
CA GLY A 361 -15.57 -13.08 12.99
C GLY A 361 -15.31 -14.08 11.85
N SER A 362 -15.05 -13.60 10.63
CA SER A 362 -14.94 -14.47 9.44
C SER A 362 -13.67 -15.34 9.40
N ALA A 363 -13.80 -16.49 8.75
CA ALA A 363 -12.68 -17.36 8.37
C ALA A 363 -12.40 -17.24 6.87
N ILE A 364 -11.14 -17.04 6.51
CA ILE A 364 -10.68 -16.91 5.12
C ILE A 364 -9.71 -18.07 4.84
N HIS A 365 -10.06 -18.92 3.90
CA HIS A 365 -9.33 -20.12 3.52
C HIS A 365 -8.60 -19.90 2.20
N VAL A 366 -7.28 -20.04 2.20
CA VAL A 366 -6.43 -19.81 1.02
C VAL A 366 -5.93 -21.14 0.49
N ALA A 367 -6.18 -21.40 -0.79
CA ALA A 367 -5.70 -22.62 -1.45
C ALA A 367 -4.16 -22.71 -1.45
N ALA A 368 -3.65 -23.93 -1.60
CA ALA A 368 -2.24 -24.16 -1.90
C ALA A 368 -1.87 -23.47 -3.23
N GLY A 369 -0.64 -22.97 -3.31
CA GLY A 369 -0.14 -22.24 -4.46
C GLY A 369 0.60 -20.96 -4.07
N THR A 370 1.03 -20.22 -5.10
CA THR A 370 1.75 -18.95 -4.94
C THR A 370 0.82 -17.78 -5.25
N TRP A 371 0.75 -16.84 -4.32
CA TRP A 371 -0.14 -15.70 -4.32
C TRP A 371 0.66 -14.41 -4.36
N GLU A 372 0.67 -13.75 -5.52
CA GLU A 372 1.28 -12.43 -5.65
C GLU A 372 0.29 -11.36 -5.19
N LEU A 373 0.73 -10.54 -4.23
CA LEU A 373 -0.07 -9.46 -3.67
C LEU A 373 0.02 -8.20 -4.53
N MET A 374 -1.06 -7.43 -4.58
CA MET A 374 -1.09 -6.10 -5.22
C MET A 374 -1.14 -4.96 -4.19
N GLU A 375 -1.41 -5.29 -2.93
CA GLU A 375 -1.52 -4.36 -1.81
C GLU A 375 -1.24 -5.10 -0.49
N THR A 376 -1.15 -4.34 0.62
CA THR A 376 -1.05 -4.95 1.95
C THR A 376 -2.36 -5.60 2.36
N ILE A 377 -2.30 -6.89 2.71
CA ILE A 377 -3.41 -7.57 3.36
C ILE A 377 -3.52 -7.04 4.80
N THR A 378 -4.58 -6.27 5.07
CA THR A 378 -4.82 -5.67 6.38
C THR A 378 -5.96 -6.38 7.11
N MET A 379 -5.66 -6.89 8.30
CA MET A 379 -6.62 -7.51 9.22
C MET A 379 -6.83 -6.57 10.41
N ASP A 380 -7.72 -5.60 10.23
CA ASP A 380 -8.09 -4.58 11.22
C ASP A 380 -9.33 -4.93 12.05
N ARG A 381 -9.95 -6.09 11.76
CA ARG A 381 -11.08 -6.67 12.48
C ARG A 381 -10.81 -8.13 12.84
N ALA A 382 -11.71 -8.77 13.57
CA ALA A 382 -11.57 -10.16 13.99
C ALA A 382 -11.68 -11.14 12.80
N LEU A 383 -10.58 -11.35 12.07
CA LEU A 383 -10.52 -12.27 10.92
C LEU A 383 -9.56 -13.43 11.21
N THR A 384 -9.84 -14.61 10.66
CA THR A 384 -8.92 -15.75 10.67
C THR A 384 -8.49 -16.10 9.25
N LEU A 385 -7.26 -15.80 8.85
CA LEU A 385 -6.67 -16.16 7.56
C LEU A 385 -5.89 -17.48 7.69
N THR A 386 -6.32 -18.53 6.98
CA THR A 386 -5.70 -19.87 7.03
C THR A 386 -5.28 -20.32 5.63
N GLY A 387 -3.99 -20.55 5.42
CA GLY A 387 -3.49 -21.25 4.23
C GLY A 387 -3.55 -22.77 4.38
N ALA A 388 -3.28 -23.49 3.30
CA ALA A 388 -3.25 -24.95 3.26
C ALA A 388 -2.06 -25.58 4.01
N GLY A 389 -1.15 -24.76 4.54
CA GLY A 389 0.07 -25.16 5.23
C GLY A 389 1.24 -24.27 4.83
N ARG A 390 2.18 -24.06 5.75
CA ARG A 390 3.36 -23.19 5.51
C ARG A 390 4.20 -23.66 4.31
N ASP A 391 4.23 -24.95 4.01
CA ASP A 391 4.95 -25.53 2.87
C ASP A 391 4.08 -25.71 1.61
N ALA A 392 2.83 -25.23 1.62
CA ALA A 392 1.86 -25.38 0.51
C ALA A 392 1.29 -24.04 0.00
N THR A 393 1.11 -23.05 0.87
CA THR A 393 0.61 -21.72 0.52
C THR A 393 1.74 -20.69 0.64
N PHE A 394 2.08 -20.02 -0.45
CA PHE A 394 3.16 -19.03 -0.53
C PHE A 394 2.58 -17.67 -0.90
N ILE A 395 2.63 -16.69 0.01
CA ILE A 395 2.14 -15.33 -0.21
C ILE A 395 3.36 -14.42 -0.40
N ARG A 396 3.40 -13.67 -1.50
CA ARG A 396 4.55 -12.81 -1.81
C ARG A 396 4.20 -11.44 -2.37
N THR A 397 5.04 -10.45 -2.06
CA THR A 397 5.00 -9.17 -2.77
C THR A 397 5.73 -9.27 -4.11
N PRO A 398 5.43 -8.39 -5.07
CA PRO A 398 6.27 -8.18 -6.25
C PRO A 398 7.68 -7.74 -5.85
N ALA A 399 8.66 -7.95 -6.74
CA ALA A 399 10.06 -7.61 -6.49
C ALA A 399 10.31 -6.11 -6.21
N SER A 400 9.38 -5.23 -6.60
CA SER A 400 9.45 -3.78 -6.41
C SER A 400 8.11 -3.22 -5.91
N SER A 401 7.67 -3.62 -4.71
CA SER A 401 6.47 -3.07 -4.06
C SER A 401 6.77 -1.80 -3.22
N SER A 402 5.73 -0.99 -2.97
CA SER A 402 5.67 0.09 -1.93
C SER A 402 5.03 -0.35 -0.63
N PHE A 403 4.60 -1.60 -0.55
CA PHE A 403 3.73 -2.09 0.51
C PHE A 403 4.30 -3.35 1.15
N ARG A 404 3.92 -3.59 2.41
CA ARG A 404 4.23 -4.83 3.14
C ARG A 404 3.23 -5.93 2.78
N ALA A 405 3.57 -7.21 2.98
CA ALA A 405 2.64 -8.28 2.65
C ALA A 405 1.43 -8.32 3.60
N LEU A 406 1.65 -8.29 4.91
CA LEU A 406 0.60 -8.52 5.90
C LEU A 406 0.64 -7.49 7.05
N LYS A 407 -0.54 -7.00 7.47
CA LYS A 407 -0.72 -6.18 8.68
C LYS A 407 -1.82 -6.76 9.56
N LEU A 408 -1.51 -7.08 10.81
CA LEU A 408 -2.47 -7.48 11.83
C LEU A 408 -2.64 -6.34 12.84
N ALA A 409 -3.85 -5.79 12.93
CA ALA A 409 -4.15 -4.63 13.76
C ALA A 409 -5.31 -4.85 14.74
N HIS A 410 -5.78 -6.09 14.88
CA HIS A 410 -6.89 -6.43 15.76
C HIS A 410 -6.54 -7.59 16.69
N ALA A 411 -6.87 -7.49 17.98
CA ALA A 411 -6.45 -8.47 18.99
C ALA A 411 -6.96 -9.90 18.73
N ALA A 412 -8.13 -10.03 18.08
CA ALA A 412 -8.68 -11.32 17.69
C ALA A 412 -8.28 -11.77 16.27
N ALA A 413 -7.51 -10.97 15.52
CA ALA A 413 -7.03 -11.39 14.20
C ALA A 413 -6.02 -12.54 14.32
N ARG A 414 -6.14 -13.53 13.43
CA ARG A 414 -5.27 -14.71 13.37
C ARG A 414 -4.85 -14.97 11.93
N ALA A 415 -3.56 -15.09 11.67
CA ALA A 415 -3.05 -15.44 10.34
C ALA A 415 -2.10 -16.63 10.45
N ARG A 416 -2.38 -17.70 9.70
CA ARG A 416 -1.68 -18.98 9.86
C ARG A 416 -1.59 -19.87 8.63
N GLY A 417 -0.60 -20.77 8.63
CA GLY A 417 -0.51 -21.88 7.68
C GLY A 417 -0.05 -21.47 6.30
N PHE A 418 0.92 -20.57 6.19
CA PHE A 418 1.50 -20.11 4.92
C PHE A 418 2.95 -19.63 5.07
N THR A 419 3.66 -19.53 3.96
CA THR A 419 4.95 -18.85 3.84
C THR A 419 4.73 -17.41 3.34
N LEU A 420 5.41 -16.44 3.95
CA LEU A 420 5.50 -15.06 3.48
C LEU A 420 6.91 -14.78 2.93
N THR A 421 6.95 -14.16 1.75
CA THR A 421 8.16 -13.55 1.19
C THR A 421 7.86 -12.14 0.72
N ALA A 422 8.68 -11.16 1.10
CA ALA A 422 8.36 -9.78 0.77
C ALA A 422 9.62 -8.99 0.39
N THR A 423 9.62 -8.44 -0.83
CA THR A 423 10.63 -7.50 -1.29
C THR A 423 10.00 -6.12 -1.48
N THR A 424 10.63 -5.08 -0.95
CA THR A 424 10.24 -3.68 -1.20
C THR A 424 11.38 -2.89 -1.83
N GLY A 425 11.03 -2.10 -2.86
CA GLY A 425 11.97 -1.27 -3.60
C GLY A 425 11.90 0.22 -3.27
N ILE A 426 10.84 0.67 -2.59
CA ILE A 426 10.52 2.09 -2.37
C ILE A 426 10.13 2.36 -0.91
N GLY A 427 10.71 3.42 -0.33
CA GLY A 427 10.83 3.66 1.12
C GLY A 427 9.58 4.17 1.86
N PHE A 428 8.41 3.56 1.65
CA PHE A 428 7.16 3.97 2.35
C PHE A 428 6.81 3.09 3.55
N VAL A 429 7.54 2.00 3.79
CA VAL A 429 7.28 1.08 4.90
C VAL A 429 8.34 1.27 5.99
N GLU A 430 7.93 1.78 7.14
CA GLU A 430 8.84 2.03 8.26
C GLU A 430 9.27 0.74 8.99
N VAL A 431 8.41 -0.30 9.00
CA VAL A 431 8.64 -1.58 9.71
C VAL A 431 7.90 -2.76 9.07
N GLY A 432 8.43 -3.98 9.24
CA GLY A 432 7.68 -5.22 8.99
C GLY A 432 7.23 -5.45 7.53
N VAL A 433 8.18 -5.61 6.59
CA VAL A 433 7.87 -5.82 5.17
C VAL A 433 7.15 -7.15 4.93
N GLY A 434 7.58 -8.22 5.61
CA GLY A 434 6.85 -9.49 5.61
C GLY A 434 5.53 -9.33 6.38
N ALA A 435 5.62 -9.06 7.68
CA ALA A 435 4.45 -8.84 8.52
C ALA A 435 4.67 -7.72 9.54
N HIS A 436 3.65 -6.88 9.73
CA HIS A 436 3.57 -5.93 10.84
C HIS A 436 2.37 -6.29 11.72
N VAL A 437 2.64 -6.72 12.96
CA VAL A 437 1.63 -7.12 13.93
C VAL A 437 1.61 -6.10 15.07
N THR A 438 0.55 -5.28 15.14
CA THR A 438 0.32 -4.37 16.26
C THR A 438 -0.66 -4.98 17.27
N ALA A 439 -1.54 -5.87 16.81
CA ALA A 439 -2.39 -6.71 17.65
C ALA A 439 -2.83 -7.94 16.85
N GLY A 440 -2.94 -9.09 17.51
CA GLY A 440 -3.34 -10.36 16.90
C GLY A 440 -2.22 -11.39 16.88
N ARG A 441 -2.48 -12.55 16.29
CA ARG A 441 -1.57 -13.69 16.28
C ARG A 441 -1.15 -14.05 14.85
N LEU A 442 0.16 -14.03 14.59
CA LEU A 442 0.77 -14.63 13.42
C LEU A 442 1.32 -16.00 13.84
N GLU A 443 0.69 -17.08 13.40
CA GLU A 443 0.93 -18.42 13.95
C GLU A 443 1.16 -19.49 12.88
N ASN A 444 2.07 -20.45 13.09
CA ASN A 444 2.35 -21.52 12.13
C ASN A 444 2.67 -21.00 10.70
N VAL A 445 3.64 -20.09 10.61
CA VAL A 445 4.06 -19.49 9.34
C VAL A 445 5.56 -19.65 9.12
N ARG A 446 5.99 -19.56 7.87
CA ARG A 446 7.39 -19.26 7.54
C ARG A 446 7.48 -17.85 6.99
N VAL A 447 8.46 -17.05 7.42
CA VAL A 447 8.74 -15.72 6.86
C VAL A 447 10.17 -15.72 6.38
N CYS A 448 10.35 -15.72 5.05
CA CYS A 448 11.66 -15.90 4.45
C CYS A 448 11.89 -15.04 3.21
N ASP A 449 13.17 -14.85 2.89
CA ASP A 449 13.63 -14.09 1.73
C ASP A 449 13.09 -12.65 1.67
N CYS A 450 12.76 -12.06 2.82
CA CYS A 450 12.37 -10.66 2.87
C CYS A 450 13.57 -9.74 2.65
N ARG A 451 13.41 -8.74 1.76
CA ARG A 451 14.46 -7.82 1.31
C ARG A 451 13.96 -6.39 1.13
N ALA A 452 14.82 -5.42 1.41
CA ALA A 452 14.52 -4.00 1.24
C ALA A 452 15.74 -3.26 0.73
N THR A 453 15.51 -2.23 -0.08
CA THR A 453 16.56 -1.30 -0.56
C THR A 453 16.92 -0.22 0.46
N HIS A 454 16.17 -0.13 1.56
CA HIS A 454 16.34 0.86 2.62
C HIS A 454 16.39 0.19 4.01
N ASN A 455 16.77 0.98 5.02
CA ASN A 455 16.84 0.53 6.40
C ASN A 455 15.42 0.41 6.99
N ILE A 456 14.97 -0.82 7.26
CA ILE A 456 13.62 -1.09 7.82
C ILE A 456 13.77 -1.88 9.10
N ASP A 457 13.15 -1.48 10.21
CA ASP A 457 13.21 -2.29 11.43
C ASP A 457 12.33 -3.55 11.31
N GLY A 458 12.89 -4.73 11.61
CA GLY A 458 12.15 -6.00 11.61
C GLY A 458 11.65 -6.38 10.22
N ILE A 459 12.55 -6.49 9.23
CA ILE A 459 12.14 -6.66 7.82
C ILE A 459 11.21 -7.86 7.59
N ALA A 460 11.43 -8.97 8.30
CA ALA A 460 10.59 -10.14 8.20
C ALA A 460 9.32 -9.93 9.01
N VAL A 461 9.47 -9.66 10.31
CA VAL A 461 8.35 -9.47 11.24
C VAL A 461 8.64 -8.32 12.19
N ALA A 462 7.69 -7.38 12.31
CA ALA A 462 7.67 -6.37 13.36
C ALA A 462 6.47 -6.60 14.28
N LEU A 463 6.73 -6.82 15.58
CA LEU A 463 5.73 -6.97 16.63
C LEU A 463 5.74 -5.71 17.50
N ASN A 464 4.69 -4.90 17.40
CA ASN A 464 4.62 -3.56 17.97
C ASN A 464 3.31 -3.37 18.76
N GLY A 465 3.12 -4.13 19.84
CA GLY A 465 1.96 -3.95 20.71
C GLY A 465 1.71 -5.13 21.66
N ASN A 466 1.01 -4.86 22.77
CA ASN A 466 0.85 -5.80 23.88
C ASN A 466 0.08 -7.08 23.50
N ASN A 467 -0.67 -7.04 22.39
CA ASN A 467 -1.42 -8.17 21.86
C ASN A 467 -0.80 -8.76 20.58
N ALA A 468 0.41 -8.32 20.20
CA ALA A 468 1.12 -8.84 19.05
C ALA A 468 1.86 -10.12 19.43
N VAL A 469 1.50 -11.23 18.78
CA VAL A 469 2.08 -12.53 19.04
C VAL A 469 2.59 -13.18 17.76
N LEU A 470 3.82 -13.69 17.81
CA LEU A 470 4.37 -14.61 16.83
C LEU A 470 4.51 -15.99 17.47
N SER A 471 3.85 -17.02 16.93
CA SER A 471 3.92 -18.37 17.48
C SER A 471 4.17 -19.43 16.42
N HIS A 472 4.93 -20.48 16.73
CA HIS A 472 5.18 -21.59 15.80
C HIS A 472 5.74 -21.12 14.45
N ALA A 473 6.55 -20.07 14.46
CA ALA A 473 7.05 -19.44 13.24
C ALA A 473 8.47 -19.88 12.90
N ILE A 474 8.76 -19.96 11.61
CA ILE A 474 10.11 -20.11 11.08
C ILE A 474 10.48 -18.81 10.38
N VAL A 475 11.47 -18.07 10.89
CA VAL A 475 11.94 -16.82 10.27
C VAL A 475 13.37 -17.03 9.79
N ASN A 476 13.57 -17.09 8.47
CA ASN A 476 14.87 -17.46 7.91
C ASN A 476 15.23 -16.79 6.58
N GLY A 477 16.53 -16.63 6.30
CA GLY A 477 16.99 -16.12 5.00
C GLY A 477 16.63 -14.66 4.72
N ASN A 478 16.23 -13.90 5.74
CA ASN A 478 15.83 -12.50 5.57
C ASN A 478 17.06 -11.59 5.62
N LYS A 479 17.06 -10.51 4.82
CA LYS A 479 18.18 -9.58 4.73
C LYS A 479 17.73 -8.13 4.88
N ASN A 480 18.28 -7.45 5.87
CA ASN A 480 17.94 -6.08 6.25
C ASN A 480 19.16 -5.15 6.24
N GLY A 481 18.97 -3.88 5.90
CA GLY A 481 19.96 -2.81 6.08
C GLY A 481 19.98 -2.19 7.49
N SER A 482 18.93 -2.41 8.30
CA SER A 482 18.74 -1.83 9.65
C SER A 482 18.84 -2.87 10.78
N SER A 483 17.91 -2.83 11.74
CA SER A 483 17.85 -3.65 12.95
C SER A 483 16.92 -4.84 12.80
N GLY A 484 17.37 -6.04 13.19
CA GLY A 484 16.56 -7.24 13.31
C GLY A 484 15.94 -7.73 12.00
N CYS A 485 15.86 -9.04 11.80
CA CYS A 485 14.83 -9.55 10.90
C CYS A 485 13.49 -9.72 11.63
N ILE A 486 13.54 -9.96 12.94
CA ILE A 486 12.41 -9.87 13.86
C ILE A 486 12.62 -8.69 14.80
N ASN A 487 11.65 -7.79 14.90
CA ASN A 487 11.63 -6.69 15.86
C ASN A 487 10.49 -6.88 16.86
N VAL A 488 10.77 -6.73 18.16
CA VAL A 488 9.79 -6.96 19.24
C VAL A 488 9.79 -5.78 20.19
N ARG A 489 8.64 -5.11 20.30
CA ARG A 489 8.43 -3.91 21.12
C ARG A 489 7.02 -3.85 21.69
N GLY A 490 6.88 -3.03 22.74
CA GLY A 490 5.57 -2.65 23.27
C GLY A 490 4.79 -3.84 23.83
N GLY A 491 5.42 -4.70 24.64
CA GLY A 491 4.77 -5.82 25.33
C GLY A 491 4.43 -7.02 24.44
N ALA A 492 5.02 -7.11 23.25
CA ALA A 492 4.79 -8.21 22.32
C ALA A 492 5.40 -9.53 22.80
N SER A 493 4.93 -10.66 22.23
CA SER A 493 5.45 -11.98 22.58
C SER A 493 5.80 -12.86 21.37
N ILE A 494 6.82 -13.68 21.56
CA ILE A 494 7.21 -14.76 20.65
C ILE A 494 7.21 -16.08 21.43
N ASP A 495 6.55 -17.09 20.89
CA ASP A 495 6.56 -18.44 21.47
C ASP A 495 6.83 -19.55 20.45
N ASN A 496 7.52 -20.62 20.86
CA ASN A 496 7.71 -21.85 20.09
C ASN A 496 8.23 -21.62 18.65
N SER A 497 9.14 -20.67 18.47
CA SER A 497 9.55 -20.19 17.13
C SER A 497 11.05 -20.34 16.88
N LEU A 498 11.41 -20.47 15.60
CA LEU A 498 12.76 -20.66 15.10
C LEU A 498 13.20 -19.45 14.26
N SER A 499 14.36 -18.87 14.56
CA SER A 499 15.00 -17.81 13.78
C SER A 499 16.43 -18.20 13.39
N TYR A 500 16.71 -18.34 12.09
CA TYR A 500 18.04 -18.73 11.62
C TYR A 500 18.42 -18.14 10.27
N ASN A 501 19.73 -18.02 9.99
CA ASN A 501 20.26 -17.55 8.71
C ASN A 501 19.65 -16.20 8.25
N ASN A 502 19.36 -15.31 9.20
CA ASN A 502 18.93 -13.95 8.91
C ASN A 502 20.12 -12.99 9.02
N ALA A 503 20.13 -11.93 8.21
CA ALA A 503 21.22 -10.95 8.19
C ALA A 503 20.68 -9.52 8.32
N ALA A 504 21.23 -8.73 9.23
CA ALA A 504 20.89 -7.32 9.43
C ALA A 504 22.12 -6.51 9.83
N ALA A 505 22.07 -5.17 9.77
CA ALA A 505 23.15 -4.34 10.31
C ALA A 505 23.24 -4.45 11.83
N TYR A 506 22.09 -4.48 12.52
CA TYR A 506 22.00 -4.68 13.97
C TYR A 506 21.23 -5.97 14.25
N CYS A 507 21.84 -6.94 14.95
CA CYS A 507 21.19 -8.17 15.42
C CYS A 507 20.40 -8.93 14.33
N GLY A 508 21.08 -9.68 13.44
CA GLY A 508 20.48 -10.32 12.26
C GLY A 508 19.16 -11.06 12.45
N GLY A 509 18.99 -11.74 13.60
CA GLY A 509 17.84 -12.58 13.89
C GLY A 509 16.74 -11.82 14.62
N LEU A 510 16.97 -11.56 15.90
CA LEU A 510 15.98 -11.02 16.83
C LEU A 510 16.49 -9.74 17.50
N PHE A 511 15.69 -8.68 17.43
CA PHE A 511 15.90 -7.41 18.11
C PHE A 511 14.73 -7.14 19.06
N VAL A 512 15.00 -7.11 20.37
CA VAL A 512 13.98 -6.87 21.40
C VAL A 512 14.25 -5.54 22.09
N TYR A 513 13.27 -4.64 22.11
CA TYR A 513 13.44 -3.29 22.63
C TYR A 513 12.31 -2.90 23.59
N GLY A 514 12.71 -2.26 24.71
CA GLY A 514 11.83 -1.91 25.82
C GLY A 514 11.54 -3.07 26.78
N VAL A 515 10.82 -2.76 27.86
CA VAL A 515 10.40 -3.71 28.91
C VAL A 515 9.07 -4.39 28.56
N GLY A 516 8.83 -5.56 29.14
CA GLY A 516 7.54 -6.25 29.08
C GLY A 516 7.34 -7.17 27.88
N ASN A 517 8.32 -7.30 26.98
CA ASN A 517 8.25 -8.27 25.89
C ASN A 517 8.62 -9.69 26.39
N GLY A 518 7.96 -10.71 25.85
CA GLY A 518 8.17 -12.11 26.23
C GLY A 518 8.69 -12.95 25.07
N VAL A 519 9.84 -13.59 25.22
CA VAL A 519 10.37 -14.55 24.23
C VAL A 519 10.53 -15.89 24.92
N THR A 520 9.76 -16.89 24.52
CA THR A 520 9.71 -18.18 25.22
C THR A 520 9.78 -19.37 24.27
N ASN A 521 10.49 -20.42 24.66
CA ASN A 521 10.59 -21.66 23.88
C ASN A 521 11.09 -21.41 22.44
N CYS A 522 12.09 -20.55 22.25
CA CYS A 522 12.56 -20.17 20.91
C CYS A 522 13.96 -20.70 20.63
N THR A 523 14.27 -20.98 19.36
CA THR A 523 15.65 -21.25 18.92
C THR A 523 16.09 -20.12 18.00
N ILE A 524 17.19 -19.45 18.36
CA ILE A 524 17.76 -18.32 17.60
C ILE A 524 19.19 -18.71 17.24
N ASN A 525 19.42 -19.16 16.00
CA ASN A 525 20.70 -19.75 15.62
C ASN A 525 21.26 -19.19 14.30
N GLY A 526 22.54 -18.79 14.27
CA GLY A 526 23.25 -18.55 13.02
C GLY A 526 22.76 -17.32 12.26
N ASN A 527 22.48 -16.21 12.96
CA ASN A 527 22.01 -14.97 12.36
C ASN A 527 23.14 -13.91 12.36
N ILE A 528 23.32 -13.16 11.28
CA ILE A 528 24.47 -12.27 11.08
C ILE A 528 24.12 -10.81 11.41
N GLY A 529 24.87 -10.17 12.32
CA GLY A 529 24.79 -8.74 12.64
C GLY A 529 26.15 -8.04 12.44
N PHE A 530 26.18 -6.75 12.04
CA PHE A 530 27.41 -6.04 11.68
C PHE A 530 27.88 -4.94 12.66
N GLN A 531 26.98 -4.22 13.35
CA GLN A 531 27.38 -2.95 14.01
C GLN A 531 27.19 -2.84 15.52
N TYR A 532 26.10 -3.26 16.16
CA TYR A 532 25.98 -3.11 17.63
C TYR A 532 25.09 -4.18 18.28
N ASN A 533 25.52 -4.63 19.46
CA ASN A 533 24.91 -5.64 20.32
C ASN A 533 23.73 -5.07 21.11
N ASN A 534 22.53 -5.05 20.53
CA ASN A 534 21.34 -4.98 21.37
C ASN A 534 20.80 -6.40 21.54
N GLY A 535 21.28 -7.04 22.60
CA GLY A 535 20.48 -8.08 23.24
C GLY A 535 19.12 -7.59 23.66
N PRO A 536 18.31 -8.46 24.28
CA PRO A 536 17.11 -8.01 24.95
C PRO A 536 17.54 -7.06 26.07
N ALA A 537 17.72 -5.78 25.76
CA ALA A 537 18.31 -4.84 26.69
C ALA A 537 17.43 -4.65 27.92
N PHE A 538 16.17 -5.13 27.89
CA PHE A 538 15.18 -4.94 28.94
C PHE A 538 14.09 -6.05 28.98
N SER A 539 14.29 -7.22 28.37
CA SER A 539 13.24 -8.26 28.21
C SER A 539 13.73 -9.67 28.56
N LYS A 540 12.81 -10.54 28.99
CA LYS A 540 13.12 -11.88 29.50
C LYS A 540 13.04 -12.94 28.41
N LEU A 541 14.11 -13.71 28.21
CA LEU A 541 14.09 -14.93 27.41
C LEU A 541 13.94 -16.14 28.35
N VAL A 542 13.04 -17.06 28.00
CA VAL A 542 12.73 -18.25 28.79
C VAL A 542 12.76 -19.49 27.91
N ASN A 543 13.47 -20.55 28.30
CA ASN A 543 13.54 -21.80 27.51
C ASN A 543 14.04 -21.57 26.08
N CYS A 544 14.96 -20.63 25.88
CA CYS A 544 15.45 -20.29 24.54
C CYS A 544 16.84 -20.87 24.29
N VAL A 545 17.07 -21.40 23.10
CA VAL A 545 18.43 -21.67 22.60
C VAL A 545 18.90 -20.44 21.84
N VAL A 546 20.12 -19.95 22.12
CA VAL A 546 20.70 -18.85 21.36
C VAL A 546 22.16 -19.10 20.99
N ASN A 547 22.46 -19.05 19.69
CA ASN A 547 23.75 -19.43 19.14
C ASN A 547 24.10 -18.71 17.83
N GLY A 548 25.40 -18.59 17.54
CA GLY A 548 25.91 -18.23 16.20
C GLY A 548 25.50 -16.84 15.69
N SER A 549 25.25 -15.88 16.60
CA SER A 549 25.14 -14.47 16.23
C SER A 549 26.51 -13.82 16.49
N PRO A 550 27.24 -13.35 15.46
CA PRO A 550 28.69 -13.12 15.51
C PRO A 550 29.06 -11.84 16.27
N SER A 551 28.85 -11.89 17.57
CA SER A 551 29.47 -11.09 18.62
C SER A 551 28.87 -11.65 19.91
N GLU A 552 29.72 -12.30 20.72
CA GLU A 552 29.36 -12.71 22.07
C GLU A 552 28.58 -11.58 22.73
N TRP A 553 27.35 -11.89 23.17
CA TRP A 553 26.43 -10.94 23.78
C TRP A 553 27.19 -10.05 24.75
N ASP A 554 27.25 -8.74 24.48
CA ASP A 554 28.04 -7.83 25.31
C ASP A 554 27.60 -7.98 26.77
N ALA A 555 28.54 -8.44 27.62
CA ALA A 555 28.34 -8.73 29.03
C ALA A 555 27.78 -7.53 29.82
N THR A 556 27.85 -6.33 29.25
CA THR A 556 27.26 -5.10 29.81
C THR A 556 25.73 -5.01 29.67
N SER A 557 25.12 -5.72 28.71
CA SER A 557 23.65 -5.77 28.52
C SER A 557 22.93 -6.80 29.39
N VAL A 558 23.70 -7.67 30.05
CA VAL A 558 23.22 -8.74 30.96
C VAL A 558 23.25 -8.30 32.43
N ALA A 559 23.34 -6.99 32.68
CA ALA A 559 23.56 -6.39 33.99
C ALA A 559 22.44 -6.68 35.02
N ASP A 560 21.25 -7.06 34.55
CA ASP A 560 20.20 -7.62 35.40
C ASP A 560 20.21 -9.15 35.24
N GLY A 561 20.72 -9.88 36.24
CA GLY A 561 20.87 -11.34 36.26
C GLY A 561 19.60 -12.20 36.08
N ASN A 562 18.50 -11.62 35.57
CA ASN A 562 17.22 -12.25 35.25
C ASN A 562 16.83 -12.18 33.74
N ALA A 563 17.68 -11.63 32.86
CA ALA A 563 17.39 -11.50 31.43
C ALA A 563 17.23 -12.86 30.71
N PHE A 564 17.95 -13.88 31.17
CA PHE A 564 17.91 -15.25 30.64
C PHE A 564 17.51 -16.23 31.74
N VAL A 565 16.51 -17.07 31.46
CA VAL A 565 16.02 -18.09 32.39
C VAL A 565 15.84 -19.41 31.65
N HIS A 566 16.51 -20.47 32.10
CA HIS A 566 16.52 -21.77 31.44
C HIS A 566 16.85 -21.67 29.94
N CYS A 567 17.86 -20.88 29.58
CA CYS A 567 18.31 -20.71 28.20
C CYS A 567 19.61 -21.48 27.93
N ALA A 568 19.88 -21.80 26.67
CA ALA A 568 21.07 -22.52 26.24
C ALA A 568 21.98 -21.67 25.36
N PHE A 569 23.30 -21.76 25.61
CA PHE A 569 24.34 -21.00 24.93
C PHE A 569 25.59 -21.86 24.73
N THR A 570 26.42 -21.52 23.74
CA THR A 570 27.74 -22.15 23.55
C THR A 570 28.80 -21.67 24.54
N ALA A 571 28.59 -20.49 25.15
CA ALA A 571 29.39 -19.94 26.23
C ALA A 571 28.50 -19.62 27.43
N ALA A 572 28.99 -19.85 28.64
CA ALA A 572 28.21 -19.64 29.86
C ALA A 572 27.70 -18.19 29.98
N GLN A 573 26.41 -18.04 30.31
CA GLN A 573 25.74 -16.75 30.52
C GLN A 573 25.10 -16.70 31.91
N PRO A 574 25.11 -15.55 32.60
CA PRO A 574 24.45 -15.41 33.89
C PRO A 574 22.92 -15.57 33.75
N GLY A 575 22.29 -16.09 34.80
CA GLY A 575 20.85 -16.36 34.83
C GLY A 575 20.51 -17.69 35.47
N VAL A 576 19.24 -17.89 35.83
CA VAL A 576 18.77 -19.09 36.54
C VAL A 576 18.49 -20.21 35.56
N GLY A 577 19.06 -21.40 35.81
CA GLY A 577 18.76 -22.62 35.05
C GLY A 577 19.35 -22.66 33.64
N ASN A 578 20.20 -21.70 33.26
CA ASN A 578 20.85 -21.70 31.95
C ASN A 578 21.81 -22.88 31.81
N VAL A 579 21.93 -23.42 30.59
CA VAL A 579 22.84 -24.50 30.25
C VAL A 579 23.90 -24.03 29.25
N THR A 580 25.13 -24.51 29.43
CA THR A 580 26.20 -24.37 28.43
C THR A 580 26.25 -25.66 27.64
N ASP A 581 25.78 -25.63 26.40
CA ASP A 581 25.75 -26.78 25.50
C ASP A 581 26.56 -26.37 24.25
N PRO A 582 27.46 -27.20 23.69
CA PRO A 582 28.06 -26.94 22.38
C PRO A 582 27.02 -26.78 21.25
N LEU A 583 25.75 -27.13 21.50
CA LEU A 583 24.60 -26.96 20.62
C LEU A 583 24.75 -27.72 19.29
N ALA A 584 25.06 -29.01 19.42
CA ALA A 584 25.21 -29.95 18.31
C ALA A 584 23.84 -30.41 17.77
N PHE A 585 23.05 -29.50 17.21
CA PHE A 585 21.80 -29.84 16.52
C PHE A 585 21.99 -30.95 15.48
N VAL A 586 20.92 -31.70 15.18
CA VAL A 586 20.95 -32.83 14.24
C VAL A 586 21.55 -32.45 12.88
N ASP A 587 21.10 -31.35 12.24
CA ASP A 587 21.67 -30.84 10.99
C ASP A 587 21.37 -29.34 10.80
N ALA A 588 22.04 -28.51 11.61
CA ALA A 588 21.86 -27.05 11.58
C ALA A 588 22.18 -26.41 10.21
N VAL A 589 23.06 -27.02 9.41
CA VAL A 589 23.47 -26.48 8.10
C VAL A 589 22.30 -26.53 7.11
N ASN A 590 21.48 -27.57 7.19
CA ASN A 590 20.28 -27.73 6.36
C ASN A 590 18.99 -27.23 7.03
N GLY A 591 19.11 -26.57 8.19
CA GLY A 591 17.97 -25.99 8.91
C GLY A 591 17.25 -26.94 9.87
N ASP A 592 17.83 -28.10 10.16
CA ASP A 592 17.33 -29.02 11.19
C ASP A 592 17.95 -28.69 12.55
N PHE A 593 17.14 -27.99 13.37
CA PHE A 593 17.51 -27.56 14.71
C PHE A 593 16.91 -28.45 15.80
N HIS A 594 16.56 -29.70 15.49
CA HIS A 594 16.19 -30.67 16.52
C HIS A 594 17.38 -30.97 17.44
N LEU A 595 17.06 -31.23 18.71
CA LEU A 595 18.05 -31.62 19.71
C LEU A 595 18.51 -33.07 19.46
N PRO A 596 19.82 -33.37 19.54
CA PRO A 596 20.31 -34.74 19.58
C PRO A 596 19.93 -35.43 20.92
N PRO A 597 20.00 -36.77 20.99
CA PRO A 597 19.67 -37.54 22.20
C PRO A 597 20.40 -37.09 23.47
N ASP A 598 21.66 -36.69 23.34
CA ASP A 598 22.54 -36.33 24.47
C ASP A 598 22.61 -34.81 24.75
N SER A 599 21.69 -34.02 24.16
CA SER A 599 21.69 -32.58 24.40
C SER A 599 21.39 -32.24 25.85
N MET A 600 22.14 -31.27 26.40
CA MET A 600 21.88 -30.71 27.72
C MET A 600 20.60 -29.85 27.75
N CYS A 601 20.04 -29.52 26.59
CA CYS A 601 18.78 -28.81 26.46
C CYS A 601 17.56 -29.71 26.70
N SER A 602 17.72 -31.04 26.57
CA SER A 602 16.66 -32.02 26.75
C SER A 602 16.24 -32.13 28.21
N GLY A 603 14.97 -31.85 28.49
CA GLY A 603 14.33 -31.87 29.81
C GLY A 603 14.76 -30.76 30.77
N ALA A 604 15.61 -29.82 30.32
CA ALA A 604 16.22 -28.79 31.15
C ALA A 604 15.42 -27.47 31.22
N GLY A 605 14.33 -27.36 30.46
CA GLY A 605 13.53 -26.15 30.40
C GLY A 605 12.64 -25.92 31.63
N LEU A 606 12.32 -24.66 31.88
CA LEU A 606 11.35 -24.22 32.87
C LEU A 606 9.93 -24.56 32.43
N PHE A 607 9.33 -25.56 33.05
CA PHE A 607 7.94 -25.91 32.81
C PHE A 607 6.98 -24.87 33.40
N ALA A 608 5.97 -24.49 32.60
CA ALA A 608 4.83 -23.68 33.05
C ALA A 608 3.50 -24.40 32.76
N PRO A 609 2.43 -24.20 33.56
CA PRO A 609 1.17 -24.95 33.41
C PRO A 609 0.54 -24.88 32.02
N TRP A 610 0.67 -23.76 31.32
CA TRP A 610 0.14 -23.58 29.96
C TRP A 610 0.82 -24.52 28.94
N MET A 611 2.08 -24.92 29.18
CA MET A 611 2.83 -25.81 28.29
C MET A 611 2.28 -27.24 28.28
N ARG A 612 1.42 -27.64 29.23
CA ARG A 612 0.80 -28.99 29.24
C ARG A 612 0.01 -29.30 27.98
N ARG A 613 -0.59 -28.27 27.39
CA ARG A 613 -1.48 -28.33 26.21
C ARG A 613 -0.91 -27.58 25.01
N ALA A 614 0.31 -27.06 25.10
CA ALA A 614 0.98 -26.42 23.99
C ALA A 614 1.64 -27.46 23.08
N THR A 615 1.87 -27.08 21.83
CA THR A 615 2.70 -27.81 20.88
C THR A 615 4.05 -27.12 20.70
N ASP A 616 5.06 -27.89 20.32
CA ASP A 616 6.33 -27.38 19.80
C ASP A 616 6.19 -26.99 18.32
N LEU A 617 7.29 -26.56 17.69
CA LEU A 617 7.29 -26.10 16.29
C LEU A 617 6.92 -27.18 15.25
N ASP A 618 7.03 -28.45 15.64
CA ASP A 618 6.70 -29.65 14.86
C ASP A 618 5.23 -30.08 15.03
N ASP A 619 4.43 -29.25 15.71
CA ASP A 619 3.07 -29.54 16.14
C ASP A 619 2.97 -30.77 17.08
N LYS A 620 4.09 -31.18 17.70
CA LYS A 620 4.13 -32.25 18.70
C LYS A 620 3.91 -31.66 20.09
N ARG A 621 3.54 -32.50 21.07
CA ARG A 621 3.28 -32.04 22.44
C ARG A 621 4.53 -31.39 23.04
N ARG A 622 4.39 -30.18 23.61
CA ARG A 622 5.50 -29.43 24.20
C ARG A 622 6.03 -30.01 25.52
N ALA A 623 5.18 -30.63 26.34
CA ALA A 623 5.56 -31.10 27.67
C ALA A 623 5.24 -32.57 27.90
N TYR A 624 6.22 -33.35 28.36
CA TYR A 624 6.07 -34.75 28.75
C TYR A 624 6.32 -34.90 30.24
N ALA A 625 5.39 -35.51 30.97
CA ALA A 625 5.48 -35.73 32.43
C ALA A 625 5.83 -34.46 33.27
N GLY A 626 5.55 -33.25 32.77
CA GLY A 626 5.89 -32.00 33.45
C GLY A 626 7.31 -31.48 33.20
N SER A 627 8.05 -32.09 32.27
CA SER A 627 9.33 -31.61 31.75
C SER A 627 9.15 -31.03 30.35
N VAL A 628 9.99 -30.04 30.01
CA VAL A 628 10.08 -29.38 28.71
C VAL A 628 11.54 -29.16 28.36
N ASP A 629 11.84 -29.08 27.07
CA ASP A 629 13.18 -28.81 26.59
C ASP A 629 13.42 -27.31 26.47
N ILE A 630 14.70 -26.94 26.36
CA ILE A 630 15.12 -25.60 25.97
C ILE A 630 15.15 -25.55 24.43
N GLY A 631 14.55 -24.51 23.84
CA GLY A 631 14.45 -24.32 22.38
C GLY A 631 13.03 -24.45 21.85
N CYS A 632 12.85 -24.37 20.52
CA CYS A 632 11.53 -24.43 19.88
C CYS A 632 10.98 -25.85 19.62
N TYR A 633 11.83 -26.86 19.70
CA TYR A 633 11.46 -28.27 19.56
C TYR A 633 11.39 -28.95 20.92
N GLN A 634 10.56 -29.98 21.01
CA GLN A 634 10.57 -30.94 22.11
C GLN A 634 11.14 -32.26 21.58
N TYR A 635 12.29 -32.67 22.13
CA TYR A 635 12.83 -34.00 21.92
C TYR A 635 11.77 -35.02 22.37
N PRO A 636 11.33 -35.91 21.48
CA PRO A 636 10.41 -36.97 21.85
C PRO A 636 11.16 -37.86 22.85
N THR A 637 10.64 -38.02 24.06
CA THR A 637 11.24 -38.98 25.00
C THR A 637 11.08 -40.41 24.46
N PRO A 638 12.17 -41.21 24.43
CA PRO A 638 12.04 -42.59 24.93
C PRO A 638 13.23 -42.97 25.85
N PRO A 639 13.07 -43.91 26.81
CA PRO A 639 12.60 -45.27 26.54
C PRO A 639 11.31 -45.65 27.28
N ALA A 640 10.64 -46.68 26.76
CA ALA A 640 9.67 -47.47 27.50
C ALA A 640 10.21 -47.79 28.90
N GLY A 641 9.31 -47.78 29.89
CA GLY A 641 9.64 -48.03 31.28
C GLY A 641 10.50 -49.28 31.46
N SER A 642 11.34 -49.26 32.49
CA SER A 642 12.17 -50.38 32.90
C SER A 642 11.35 -51.67 32.99
N ILE A 643 11.71 -52.70 32.21
CA ILE A 643 11.25 -54.07 32.47
C ILE A 643 11.98 -54.53 33.73
N LEU A 644 11.22 -54.73 34.80
CA LEU A 644 11.68 -55.44 35.99
C LEU A 644 11.56 -56.94 35.73
N LEU A 645 12.68 -57.62 35.46
CA LEU A 645 12.73 -59.08 35.54
C LEU A 645 12.89 -59.47 37.01
N VAL A 646 11.76 -59.79 37.64
CA VAL A 646 11.76 -60.47 38.94
C VAL A 646 12.06 -61.93 38.68
N LYS A 647 13.05 -62.46 39.41
CA LYS A 647 13.49 -63.85 39.29
C LYS A 647 12.44 -64.82 39.83
#